data_AF-A0A812X7T6-F1
#
_entry.id   AF-A0A812X7T6-F1
#
_cell.length_a   1.000
_cell.length_b   1.000
_cell.length_c   1.000
_cell.angle_alpha   90.00
_cell.angle_beta   90.00
_cell.angle_gamma   90.00
#
_symmetry.space_group_name_H-M   'P 1'
#
loop_
_entity.id
_entity.type
_entity.pdbx_description
1 polymer ?
#
loop_
_entity_poly.entity_id
_entity_poly.type
_entity_poly.pdbx_seq_one_letter_code
_entity_poly.pdbx_strand_id
1 'polypeptide(L)'
;MVWEEPVKTLLELMQLVNLDLSILRVQCIVGNEDPGLSLLIILLMLPGLCALGGVMGWMLARFKNDVFSWARYLNVVGLLWMFGYLAIVMALTRPIHCVSNPNGTQSMKSFPGKVCWNEAHAPAAAESIFGLLVFGGGFLAYILQVVWRYPTLVNSGHGLKLLTQYRFLFNRFGSHAYYWGPYFVVQKLLVAIVPILFADSAVVQIMLLSLLMVVYLAACCHIKPWATYLANMADVFLNMGLMLLLLIAAFLADSASSDSRSKLSVILVLMLVLITLGIFALATFAILRKLFPGKMYDYFLCHHKAGAGTVCRWLKTEMLKQSRQRAKIFLDSDELEGLADIGDIVKSQTGTLVIVATKLVLTRPWCAVEITSAVNNKVDITMVECADFSHYDEEGFQNLREGWGNADIMIFAQNSIDPTIIEDCYRHLLSVTRISFDARGPPRKHQEVVAKILKLPPPKVEEDEQDADIVVLGSCSSSEGKFTCQVLADMVIQRIAKRAVVACSVDKALVAGATAQYMLVVLSAGLLGDDAFLAMLEAMDTAFAERLEIVSAMADQNFEFPSAQYFQSLVNNGKQDLEQSVRRVVNILALPFNPQVSSKVMGAQADELCRRFRFKEEPVRRSSMIRSSFSSAAPEAEAVNEEGKAEGNPERADSKCSIPGISVSNDVQTMVF
;
A
#
# COMPACT_ATOMS: atom_id res chain seq x y z
N MET A 1 3.58 -31.26 -36.76
CA MET A 1 2.15 -30.87 -36.75
C MET A 1 1.98 -29.73 -37.73
N VAL A 2 1.01 -29.82 -38.63
CA VAL A 2 0.61 -28.69 -39.47
C VAL A 2 -0.47 -27.94 -38.70
N TRP A 3 -0.19 -26.69 -38.31
CA TRP A 3 -1.20 -25.86 -37.65
C TRP A 3 -2.26 -25.45 -38.68
N GLU A 4 -3.53 -25.66 -38.35
CA GLU A 4 -4.67 -25.23 -39.17
C GLU A 4 -5.03 -23.76 -38.86
N GLU A 5 -5.69 -23.09 -39.81
CA GLU A 5 -6.27 -21.77 -39.56
C GLU A 5 -7.39 -21.85 -38.52
N PRO A 6 -7.56 -20.85 -37.64
CA PRO A 6 -6.84 -19.57 -37.56
C PRO A 6 -5.60 -19.57 -36.63
N VAL A 7 -5.23 -20.72 -36.04
CA VAL A 7 -4.09 -20.83 -35.10
C VAL A 7 -2.78 -20.48 -35.80
N LYS A 8 -2.61 -20.90 -37.04
CA LYS A 8 -1.40 -20.64 -37.83
C LYS A 8 -1.10 -19.15 -37.96
N THR A 9 -2.05 -18.35 -38.45
CA THR A 9 -1.90 -16.89 -38.59
C THR A 9 -1.55 -16.21 -37.26
N LEU A 10 -2.17 -16.66 -36.17
CA LEU A 10 -1.92 -16.11 -34.83
C LEU A 10 -0.50 -16.43 -34.33
N LEU A 11 -0.02 -17.67 -34.54
CA LEU A 11 1.34 -18.06 -34.18
C LEU A 11 2.39 -17.30 -35.02
N GLU A 12 2.12 -17.05 -36.30
CA GLU A 12 2.98 -16.22 -37.16
C GLU A 12 3.08 -14.77 -36.64
N LEU A 13 1.98 -14.18 -36.16
CA LEU A 13 2.00 -12.86 -35.51
C LEU A 13 2.82 -12.88 -34.21
N MET A 14 2.68 -13.94 -33.40
CA MET A 14 3.39 -14.07 -32.12
C MET A 14 4.91 -14.28 -32.29
N GLN A 15 5.36 -14.81 -33.42
CA GLN A 15 6.79 -14.98 -33.73
C GLN A 15 7.54 -13.63 -33.77
N LEU A 16 6.89 -12.54 -34.20
CA LEU A 16 7.48 -11.19 -34.16
C LEU A 16 7.82 -10.76 -32.73
N VAL A 17 6.93 -11.08 -31.78
CA VAL A 17 7.10 -10.77 -30.35
C VAL A 17 8.20 -11.62 -29.72
N ASN A 18 8.43 -12.84 -30.23
CA ASN A 18 9.49 -13.74 -29.77
C ASN A 18 10.87 -13.46 -30.41
N LEU A 19 11.08 -12.25 -30.92
CA LEU A 19 12.31 -11.81 -31.59
C LEU A 19 12.71 -12.73 -32.76
N ASP A 20 11.74 -13.31 -33.47
CA ASP A 20 12.01 -14.11 -34.65
C ASP A 20 12.29 -13.21 -35.86
N LEU A 21 13.56 -12.86 -36.05
CA LEU A 21 14.01 -11.99 -37.16
C LEU A 21 13.87 -12.66 -38.55
N SER A 22 13.43 -13.93 -38.62
CA SER A 22 13.11 -14.60 -39.89
C SER A 22 11.97 -13.88 -40.64
N ILE A 23 11.05 -13.21 -39.93
CA ILE A 23 9.97 -12.40 -40.51
C ILE A 23 10.52 -11.20 -41.28
N LEU A 24 11.58 -10.55 -40.77
CA LEU A 24 12.23 -9.43 -41.45
C LEU A 24 13.02 -9.86 -42.69
N ARG A 25 13.07 -11.18 -42.98
CA ARG A 25 13.85 -11.78 -44.07
C ARG A 25 15.24 -11.17 -44.16
N VAL A 26 15.93 -11.03 -43.03
CA VAL A 26 17.32 -10.54 -42.97
C VAL A 26 18.23 -11.39 -43.87
N GLN A 27 17.82 -12.64 -44.10
CA GLN A 27 18.36 -13.58 -45.10
C GLN A 27 18.46 -13.00 -46.52
N CYS A 28 17.55 -12.11 -46.93
CA CYS A 28 17.57 -11.44 -48.23
C CYS A 28 18.60 -10.28 -48.30
N ILE A 29 19.02 -9.73 -47.15
CA ILE A 29 20.00 -8.63 -47.07
C ILE A 29 21.42 -9.18 -46.91
N VAL A 30 21.57 -10.26 -46.14
CA VAL A 30 22.89 -10.80 -45.74
C VAL A 30 23.37 -11.95 -46.64
N GLY A 31 22.53 -12.44 -47.56
CA GLY A 31 22.94 -13.25 -48.72
C GLY A 31 23.34 -14.71 -48.43
N ASN A 32 23.60 -15.09 -47.17
CA ASN A 32 23.94 -16.47 -46.78
C ASN A 32 23.03 -16.99 -45.66
N GLU A 33 22.48 -18.19 -45.85
CA GLU A 33 21.76 -18.98 -44.85
C GLU A 33 22.73 -19.59 -43.80
N ASP A 34 23.53 -18.74 -43.16
CA ASP A 34 24.40 -19.15 -42.07
C ASP A 34 23.69 -18.93 -40.71
N PRO A 35 23.30 -20.02 -40.00
CA PRO A 35 22.71 -19.93 -38.68
C PRO A 35 23.64 -19.24 -37.67
N GLY A 36 24.97 -19.36 -37.84
CA GLY A 36 25.95 -18.74 -36.95
C GLY A 36 25.92 -17.21 -37.06
N LEU A 37 25.97 -16.68 -38.28
CA LEU A 37 25.87 -15.23 -38.51
C LEU A 37 24.55 -14.63 -37.99
N SER A 38 23.43 -15.35 -38.16
CA SER A 38 22.13 -14.94 -37.64
C SER A 38 22.12 -14.87 -36.11
N LEU A 39 22.75 -15.86 -35.45
CA LEU A 39 22.88 -15.90 -34.00
C LEU A 39 23.82 -14.79 -33.49
N LEU A 40 24.95 -14.57 -34.16
CA LEU A 40 25.89 -13.49 -33.83
C LEU A 40 25.22 -12.11 -33.88
N ILE A 41 24.38 -11.86 -34.90
CA ILE A 41 23.59 -10.64 -34.99
C ILE A 41 22.66 -10.51 -33.77
N ILE A 42 21.98 -11.57 -33.36
CA ILE A 42 21.10 -11.55 -32.18
C ILE A 42 21.90 -11.27 -30.89
N LEU A 43 23.05 -11.95 -30.72
CA LEU A 43 23.95 -11.79 -29.57
C LEU A 43 24.47 -10.35 -29.43
N LEU A 44 24.74 -9.67 -30.55
CA LEU A 44 25.27 -8.30 -30.58
C LEU A 44 24.18 -7.23 -30.61
N MET A 45 23.00 -7.53 -31.15
CA MET A 45 21.90 -6.58 -31.28
C MET A 45 21.47 -6.02 -29.93
N LEU A 46 21.24 -6.88 -28.94
CA LEU A 46 20.73 -6.44 -27.65
C LEU A 46 21.75 -5.57 -26.87
N PRO A 47 23.03 -5.99 -26.70
CA PRO A 47 24.06 -5.11 -26.14
C PRO A 47 24.26 -3.82 -26.95
N GLY A 48 24.20 -3.90 -28.29
CA GLY A 48 24.31 -2.75 -29.18
C GLY A 48 23.18 -1.73 -29.00
N LEU A 49 21.93 -2.20 -28.91
CA LEU A 49 20.76 -1.36 -28.63
C LEU A 49 20.82 -0.73 -27.23
N CYS A 50 21.28 -1.49 -26.24
CA CYS A 50 21.54 -0.92 -24.92
C CYS A 50 22.58 0.20 -25.05
N ALA A 51 23.77 -0.08 -25.58
CA ALA A 51 24.84 0.91 -25.73
C ALA A 51 24.37 2.17 -26.47
N LEU A 52 23.66 2.01 -27.58
CA LEU A 52 23.07 3.12 -28.34
C LEU A 52 22.08 3.92 -27.48
N GLY A 53 21.17 3.26 -26.76
CA GLY A 53 20.24 3.91 -25.85
C GLY A 53 20.93 4.67 -24.71
N GLY A 54 22.08 4.15 -24.24
CA GLY A 54 22.93 4.82 -23.25
C GLY A 54 23.55 6.11 -23.81
N VAL A 55 24.11 6.04 -25.02
CA VAL A 55 24.66 7.20 -25.74
C VAL A 55 23.58 8.24 -25.99
N MET A 56 22.40 7.83 -26.47
CA MET A 56 21.25 8.72 -26.69
C MET A 56 20.78 9.37 -25.38
N GLY A 57 20.66 8.59 -24.30
CA GLY A 57 20.27 9.11 -22.99
C GLY A 57 21.28 10.13 -22.45
N TRP A 58 22.57 9.87 -22.62
CA TRP A 58 23.65 10.78 -22.25
C TRP A 58 23.61 12.08 -23.08
N MET A 59 23.41 11.98 -24.40
CA MET A 59 23.26 13.15 -25.29
C MET A 59 22.05 13.99 -24.90
N LEU A 60 20.91 13.37 -24.58
CA LEU A 60 19.69 14.06 -24.15
C LEU A 60 19.86 14.75 -22.80
N ALA A 61 20.55 14.11 -21.84
CA ALA A 61 20.87 14.74 -20.55
C ALA A 61 21.74 15.98 -20.76
N ARG A 62 22.75 15.88 -21.64
CA ARG A 62 23.61 17.02 -21.98
C ARG A 62 22.82 18.16 -22.65
N PHE A 63 21.90 17.83 -23.54
CA PHE A 63 21.02 18.81 -24.19
C PHE A 63 20.09 19.54 -23.20
N LYS A 64 19.62 18.84 -22.16
CA LYS A 64 18.76 19.41 -21.11
C LYS A 64 19.51 20.06 -19.95
N ASN A 65 20.84 20.16 -20.01
CA ASN A 65 21.68 20.56 -18.88
C ASN A 65 21.42 19.74 -17.60
N ASP A 66 21.07 18.47 -17.75
CA ASP A 66 20.83 17.52 -16.66
C ASP A 66 21.98 16.52 -16.56
N VAL A 67 22.11 15.84 -15.41
CA VAL A 67 23.15 14.84 -15.15
C VAL A 67 22.65 13.46 -15.53
N PHE A 68 23.37 12.78 -16.43
CA PHE A 68 23.04 11.40 -16.80
C PHE A 68 23.24 10.45 -15.62
N SER A 69 22.15 9.84 -15.16
CA SER A 69 22.18 8.87 -14.06
C SER A 69 22.38 7.45 -14.58
N TRP A 70 23.59 6.93 -14.43
CA TRP A 70 23.93 5.54 -14.74
C TRP A 70 23.04 4.54 -14.00
N ALA A 71 22.72 4.80 -12.73
CA ALA A 71 21.84 3.93 -11.95
C ALA A 71 20.45 3.80 -12.58
N ARG A 72 19.82 4.91 -12.98
CA ARG A 72 18.50 4.87 -13.64
C ARG A 72 18.55 4.14 -14.98
N TYR A 73 19.61 4.35 -15.75
CA TYR A 73 19.80 3.68 -17.05
C TYR A 73 20.01 2.18 -16.89
N LEU A 74 20.91 1.74 -15.99
CA LEU A 74 21.15 0.33 -15.70
C LEU A 74 19.91 -0.37 -15.14
N ASN A 75 19.08 0.34 -14.38
CA ASN A 75 17.77 -0.15 -13.98
C ASN A 75 16.86 -0.45 -15.18
N VAL A 76 16.79 0.45 -16.17
CA VAL A 76 16.00 0.21 -17.39
C VAL A 76 16.57 -0.96 -18.19
N VAL A 77 17.91 -1.05 -18.34
CA VAL A 77 18.57 -2.17 -19.02
C VAL A 77 18.26 -3.50 -18.32
N GLY A 78 18.41 -3.56 -16.99
CA GLY A 78 18.09 -4.76 -16.21
C GLY A 78 16.62 -5.16 -16.33
N LEU A 79 15.72 -4.17 -16.37
CA LEU A 79 14.29 -4.40 -16.58
C LEU A 79 14.01 -5.02 -17.97
N LEU A 80 14.59 -4.45 -19.03
CA LEU A 80 14.48 -4.98 -20.39
C LEU A 80 15.03 -6.40 -20.48
N TRP A 81 16.18 -6.65 -19.85
CA TRP A 81 16.80 -7.98 -19.81
C TRP A 81 15.91 -9.00 -19.10
N MET A 82 15.35 -8.65 -17.94
CA MET A 82 14.47 -9.53 -17.17
C MET A 82 13.16 -9.84 -17.91
N PHE A 83 12.57 -8.84 -18.59
CA PHE A 83 11.37 -9.06 -19.41
C PHE A 83 11.65 -9.89 -20.66
N GLY A 84 12.73 -9.57 -21.37
CA GLY A 84 13.15 -10.26 -22.59
C GLY A 84 13.81 -11.61 -22.37
N TYR A 85 14.12 -11.99 -21.13
CA TYR A 85 14.94 -13.16 -20.81
C TYR A 85 14.48 -14.46 -21.50
N LEU A 86 13.17 -14.75 -21.46
CA LEU A 86 12.64 -15.96 -22.11
C LEU A 86 12.86 -15.93 -23.63
N ALA A 87 12.58 -14.80 -24.29
CA ALA A 87 12.76 -14.65 -25.74
C ALA A 87 14.24 -14.76 -26.12
N ILE A 88 15.14 -14.17 -25.33
CA ILE A 88 16.59 -14.27 -25.52
C ILE A 88 17.02 -15.73 -25.43
N VAL A 89 16.71 -16.42 -24.33
CA VAL A 89 17.10 -17.83 -24.15
C VAL A 89 16.50 -18.70 -25.25
N MET A 90 15.23 -18.51 -25.62
CA MET A 90 14.60 -19.23 -26.73
C MET A 90 15.27 -18.98 -28.09
N ALA A 91 15.71 -17.75 -28.37
CA ALA A 91 16.46 -17.45 -29.58
C ALA A 91 17.83 -18.15 -29.59
N LEU A 92 18.50 -18.16 -28.43
CA LEU A 92 19.79 -18.81 -28.25
C LEU A 92 19.71 -20.33 -28.36
N THR A 93 18.58 -20.95 -27.99
CA THR A 93 18.42 -22.41 -28.02
C THR A 93 18.00 -22.95 -29.38
N ARG A 94 17.52 -22.10 -30.30
CA ARG A 94 17.07 -22.55 -31.64
C ARG A 94 18.11 -23.36 -32.42
N PRO A 95 19.39 -22.96 -32.50
CA PRO A 95 20.40 -23.71 -33.25
C PRO A 95 20.60 -25.14 -32.74
N ILE A 96 20.52 -25.34 -31.42
CA ILE A 96 20.73 -26.65 -30.78
C ILE A 96 19.43 -27.45 -30.61
N HIS A 97 18.29 -26.95 -31.10
CA HIS A 97 17.02 -27.67 -31.07
C HIS A 97 16.96 -28.70 -32.20
N CYS A 98 17.60 -29.84 -31.96
CA CYS A 98 17.74 -30.93 -32.92
C CYS A 98 16.67 -32.01 -32.70
N VAL A 99 16.08 -32.51 -33.79
CA VAL A 99 15.08 -33.58 -33.79
C VAL A 99 15.63 -34.78 -34.55
N SER A 100 15.36 -35.99 -34.05
CA SER A 100 15.81 -37.23 -34.65
C SER A 100 15.06 -37.55 -35.96
N ASN A 101 15.82 -37.91 -37.00
CA ASN A 101 15.31 -38.31 -38.31
C ASN A 101 15.24 -39.85 -38.40
N PRO A 102 14.38 -40.41 -39.29
CA PRO A 102 14.27 -41.86 -39.50
C PRO A 102 15.57 -42.55 -39.95
N ASN A 103 16.50 -41.80 -40.54
CA ASN A 103 17.81 -42.29 -40.97
C ASN A 103 18.88 -42.32 -39.85
N GLY A 104 18.50 -42.01 -38.61
CA GLY A 104 19.39 -41.98 -37.45
C GLY A 104 20.22 -40.69 -37.30
N THR A 105 20.12 -39.75 -38.24
CA THR A 105 20.71 -38.40 -38.08
C THR A 105 19.78 -37.49 -37.29
N GLN A 106 20.28 -36.36 -36.81
CA GLN A 106 19.45 -35.31 -36.23
C GLN A 106 19.50 -34.07 -37.11
N SER A 107 18.37 -33.37 -37.28
CA SER A 107 18.31 -32.10 -38.00
C SER A 107 17.75 -31.01 -37.10
N MET A 108 18.16 -29.77 -37.34
CA MET A 108 17.62 -28.64 -36.59
C MET A 108 16.12 -28.46 -36.91
N LYS A 109 15.31 -28.26 -35.88
CA LYS A 109 13.84 -28.15 -36.01
C LYS A 109 13.40 -26.95 -36.86
N SER A 110 14.11 -25.83 -36.74
CA SER A 110 13.82 -24.60 -37.49
C SER A 110 14.33 -24.64 -38.94
N PHE A 111 15.41 -25.38 -39.22
CA PHE A 111 15.90 -25.61 -40.59
C PHE A 111 16.22 -27.10 -40.79
N PRO A 112 15.23 -27.91 -41.20
CA PRO A 112 15.40 -29.37 -41.33
C PRO A 112 16.50 -29.80 -42.31
N GLY A 113 16.89 -28.93 -43.26
CA GLY A 113 17.99 -29.16 -44.19
C GLY A 113 19.39 -29.06 -43.57
N LYS A 114 19.52 -28.57 -42.33
CA LYS A 114 20.79 -28.50 -41.60
C LYS A 114 20.87 -29.68 -40.62
N VAL A 115 21.74 -30.64 -40.93
CA VAL A 115 22.02 -31.79 -40.06
C VAL A 115 22.82 -31.32 -38.85
N CYS A 116 22.32 -31.62 -37.66
CA CYS A 116 22.96 -31.29 -36.40
C CYS A 116 24.26 -32.05 -36.20
N TRP A 117 25.18 -31.43 -35.46
CA TRP A 117 26.48 -31.99 -35.06
C TRP A 117 27.46 -32.33 -36.20
N ASN A 118 27.14 -31.96 -37.44
CA ASN A 118 28.09 -31.98 -38.55
C ASN A 118 29.01 -30.75 -38.53
N GLU A 119 30.12 -30.79 -39.28
CA GLU A 119 31.11 -29.70 -39.35
C GLU A 119 30.50 -28.34 -39.71
N ALA A 120 29.48 -28.34 -40.58
CA ALA A 120 28.77 -27.12 -40.98
C ALA A 120 27.83 -26.54 -39.89
N HIS A 121 27.46 -27.35 -38.89
CA HIS A 121 26.58 -26.95 -37.78
C HIS A 121 27.34 -26.65 -36.49
N ALA A 122 28.51 -27.27 -36.30
CA ALA A 122 29.30 -27.16 -35.07
C ALA A 122 29.59 -25.70 -34.63
N PRO A 123 29.90 -24.73 -35.52
CA PRO A 123 30.10 -23.34 -35.12
C PRO A 123 28.84 -22.72 -34.52
N ALA A 124 27.68 -22.87 -35.17
CA ALA A 124 26.41 -22.34 -34.69
C ALA A 124 25.97 -22.98 -33.35
N ALA A 125 26.24 -24.27 -33.16
CA ALA A 125 26.00 -24.96 -31.89
C ALA A 125 26.91 -24.44 -30.77
N ALA A 126 28.21 -24.23 -31.05
CA ALA A 126 29.16 -23.69 -30.10
C ALA A 126 28.80 -22.25 -29.68
N GLU A 127 28.44 -21.41 -30.65
CA GLU A 127 27.97 -20.03 -30.39
C GLU A 127 26.68 -20.02 -29.56
N SER A 128 25.75 -20.95 -29.83
CA SER A 128 24.50 -21.11 -29.06
C SER A 128 24.77 -21.48 -27.60
N ILE A 129 25.64 -22.46 -27.37
CA ILE A 129 26.04 -22.87 -26.02
C ILE A 129 26.77 -21.73 -25.30
N PHE A 130 27.68 -21.04 -25.97
CA PHE A 130 28.38 -19.87 -25.43
C PHE A 130 27.38 -18.76 -25.05
N GLY A 131 26.46 -18.43 -25.95
CA GLY A 131 25.41 -17.46 -25.71
C GLY A 131 24.53 -17.83 -24.52
N LEU A 132 24.16 -19.11 -24.37
CA LEU A 132 23.39 -19.60 -23.22
C LEU A 132 24.13 -19.47 -21.91
N LEU A 133 25.44 -19.78 -21.90
CA LEU A 133 26.28 -19.63 -20.72
C LEU A 133 26.41 -18.16 -20.32
N VAL A 134 26.63 -17.25 -21.27
CA VAL A 134 26.82 -15.82 -21.00
C VAL A 134 25.51 -15.13 -20.64
N PHE A 135 24.48 -15.27 -21.47
CA PHE A 135 23.26 -14.48 -21.36
C PHE A 135 22.15 -15.17 -20.55
N GLY A 136 22.08 -16.50 -20.58
CA GLY A 136 21.19 -17.26 -19.71
C GLY A 136 21.81 -17.44 -18.32
N GLY A 137 22.86 -18.26 -18.25
CA GLY A 137 23.55 -18.59 -17.00
C GLY A 137 24.20 -17.39 -16.32
N GLY A 138 24.93 -16.55 -17.07
CA GLY A 138 25.65 -15.40 -16.53
C GLY A 138 24.72 -14.33 -15.97
N PHE A 139 23.60 -14.03 -16.64
CA PHE A 139 22.61 -13.10 -16.09
C PHE A 139 21.94 -13.65 -14.82
N LEU A 140 21.61 -14.95 -14.80
CA LEU A 140 21.08 -15.61 -13.60
C LEU A 140 22.09 -15.57 -12.44
N ALA A 141 23.36 -15.87 -12.70
CA ALA A 141 24.43 -15.80 -11.71
C ALA A 141 24.61 -14.37 -11.17
N TYR A 142 24.53 -13.37 -12.06
CA TYR A 142 24.59 -11.96 -11.69
C TYR A 142 23.44 -11.56 -10.74
N ILE A 143 22.19 -11.87 -11.08
CA ILE A 143 21.07 -11.52 -10.18
C ILE A 143 21.11 -12.29 -8.86
N LEU A 144 21.55 -13.56 -8.87
CA LEU A 144 21.75 -14.35 -7.64
C LEU A 144 22.80 -13.71 -6.74
N GLN A 145 23.93 -13.27 -7.31
CA GLN A 145 24.97 -12.58 -6.57
C GLN A 145 24.45 -11.26 -5.96
N VAL A 146 23.66 -10.49 -6.71
CA VAL A 146 23.07 -9.23 -6.24
C VAL A 146 22.08 -9.48 -5.09
N VAL A 147 21.20 -10.48 -5.22
CA VAL A 147 20.26 -10.87 -4.15
C VAL A 147 21.01 -11.36 -2.91
N TRP A 148 22.04 -12.19 -3.08
CA TRP A 148 22.82 -12.71 -1.95
C TRP A 148 23.55 -11.59 -1.19
N ARG A 149 24.04 -10.58 -1.90
CA ARG A 149 24.69 -9.40 -1.31
C ARG A 149 23.70 -8.37 -0.77
N TYR A 150 22.41 -8.48 -1.07
CA TYR A 150 21.41 -7.47 -0.72
C TYR A 150 21.48 -7.01 0.75
N PRO A 151 21.52 -7.91 1.77
CA PRO A 151 21.58 -7.49 3.17
C PRO A 151 22.85 -6.67 3.47
N THR A 152 23.99 -7.10 2.95
CA THR A 152 25.28 -6.40 3.14
C THR A 152 25.32 -5.05 2.41
N LEU A 153 24.67 -4.97 1.24
CA LEU A 153 24.61 -3.75 0.43
C LEU A 153 23.76 -2.68 1.09
N VAL A 154 22.60 -3.05 1.63
CA VAL A 154 21.73 -2.14 2.40
C VAL A 154 22.47 -1.59 3.61
N ASN A 155 23.27 -2.40 4.29
CA ASN A 155 24.02 -2.00 5.49
C ASN A 155 25.27 -1.14 5.21
N SER A 156 25.72 -1.01 3.97
CA SER A 156 27.03 -0.40 3.63
C SER A 156 27.05 1.12 3.48
N GLY A 157 25.92 1.82 3.73
CA GLY A 157 25.78 3.28 3.56
C GLY A 157 25.78 3.77 2.11
N HIS A 158 26.44 3.06 1.18
CA HIS A 158 26.38 3.25 -0.27
C HIS A 158 25.17 2.54 -0.93
N GLY A 159 24.38 1.82 -0.12
CA GLY A 159 23.29 0.97 -0.57
C GLY A 159 22.27 1.69 -1.45
N LEU A 160 22.02 2.98 -1.24
CA LEU A 160 20.90 3.68 -1.88
C LEU A 160 21.08 3.94 -3.39
N LYS A 161 22.31 4.29 -3.82
CA LYS A 161 22.64 4.41 -5.26
C LYS A 161 22.57 3.04 -5.94
N LEU A 162 23.02 1.98 -5.26
CA LEU A 162 22.91 0.61 -5.74
C LEU A 162 21.45 0.14 -5.81
N LEU A 163 20.65 0.42 -4.79
CA LEU A 163 19.22 0.08 -4.75
C LEU A 163 18.48 0.76 -5.90
N THR A 164 18.86 1.99 -6.27
CA THR A 164 18.34 2.70 -7.44
C THR A 164 18.67 1.99 -8.76
N GLN A 165 19.87 1.43 -8.87
CA GLN A 165 20.28 0.63 -10.03
C GLN A 165 19.54 -0.72 -10.12
N TYR A 166 19.26 -1.34 -8.97
CA TYR A 166 18.64 -2.65 -8.88
C TYR A 166 17.11 -2.60 -8.66
N ARG A 167 16.44 -1.48 -8.92
CA ARG A 167 14.98 -1.36 -8.74
C ARG A 167 14.21 -2.36 -9.59
N PHE A 168 14.72 -2.73 -10.76
CA PHE A 168 14.13 -3.73 -11.65
C PHE A 168 14.01 -5.09 -10.96
N LEU A 169 14.87 -5.35 -9.98
CA LEU A 169 14.93 -6.57 -9.21
C LEU A 169 14.14 -6.44 -7.89
N PHE A 170 14.35 -5.37 -7.12
CA PHE A 170 13.82 -5.28 -5.75
C PHE A 170 12.50 -4.50 -5.62
N ASN A 171 12.23 -3.51 -6.49
CA ASN A 171 11.04 -2.66 -6.37
C ASN A 171 9.77 -3.30 -6.96
N ARG A 172 9.92 -4.48 -7.58
CA ARG A 172 8.84 -5.23 -8.23
C ARG A 172 8.17 -6.22 -7.28
N PHE A 173 8.95 -6.69 -6.31
CA PHE A 173 8.53 -7.68 -5.34
C PHE A 173 8.36 -7.02 -3.98
N GLY A 174 7.50 -7.60 -3.14
CA GLY A 174 7.35 -7.16 -1.76
C GLY A 174 8.67 -7.28 -1.00
N SER A 175 8.86 -6.45 0.02
CA SER A 175 10.05 -6.49 0.87
C SER A 175 10.25 -7.85 1.56
N HIS A 176 9.18 -8.59 1.82
CA HIS A 176 9.22 -9.96 2.35
C HIS A 176 9.69 -11.02 1.33
N ALA A 177 9.63 -10.71 0.04
CA ALA A 177 9.91 -11.61 -1.08
C ALA A 177 10.98 -11.06 -2.04
N TYR A 178 11.94 -10.26 -1.54
CA TYR A 178 13.00 -9.63 -2.33
C TYR A 178 13.86 -10.63 -3.15
N TYR A 179 13.91 -11.90 -2.72
CA TYR A 179 14.64 -12.99 -3.37
C TYR A 179 13.87 -13.62 -4.55
N TRP A 180 12.66 -13.16 -4.87
CA TRP A 180 11.81 -13.79 -5.89
C TRP A 180 12.34 -13.62 -7.32
N GLY A 181 13.10 -12.56 -7.60
CA GLY A 181 13.63 -12.28 -8.94
C GLY A 181 14.40 -13.46 -9.58
N PRO A 182 15.36 -14.08 -8.88
CA PRO A 182 16.00 -15.32 -9.33
C PRO A 182 15.03 -16.47 -9.63
N TYR A 183 14.03 -16.74 -8.78
CA TYR A 183 13.05 -17.80 -9.02
C TYR A 183 12.26 -17.55 -10.33
N PHE A 184 11.85 -16.31 -10.56
CA PHE A 184 11.18 -15.90 -11.79
C PHE A 184 12.04 -16.13 -13.05
N VAL A 185 13.34 -15.89 -12.98
CA VAL A 185 14.27 -16.11 -14.09
C VAL A 185 14.61 -17.60 -14.29
N VAL A 186 14.77 -18.36 -13.20
CA VAL A 186 14.98 -19.82 -13.24
C VAL A 186 13.81 -20.51 -13.94
N GLN A 187 12.57 -20.16 -13.59
CA GLN A 187 11.38 -20.72 -14.25
C GLN A 187 11.45 -20.51 -15.77
N LYS A 188 11.77 -19.30 -16.23
CA LYS A 188 11.89 -18.98 -17.67
C LYS A 188 13.01 -19.77 -18.34
N LEU A 189 14.16 -19.94 -17.67
CA LEU A 189 15.27 -20.74 -18.16
C LEU A 189 14.85 -22.20 -18.36
N LEU A 190 14.17 -22.79 -17.37
CA LEU A 190 13.68 -24.16 -17.44
C LEU A 190 12.65 -24.34 -18.56
N VAL A 191 11.71 -23.41 -18.71
CA VAL A 191 10.72 -23.40 -19.81
C VAL A 191 11.39 -23.40 -21.18
N ALA A 192 12.49 -22.67 -21.35
CA ALA A 192 13.21 -22.63 -22.61
C ALA A 192 14.06 -23.89 -22.88
N ILE A 193 14.55 -24.56 -21.84
CA ILE A 193 15.43 -25.73 -21.94
C ILE A 193 14.64 -27.03 -22.20
N VAL A 194 13.47 -27.20 -21.59
CA VAL A 194 12.67 -28.45 -21.69
C VAL A 194 12.42 -28.88 -23.14
N PRO A 195 12.03 -28.01 -24.09
CA PRO A 195 11.82 -28.40 -25.49
C PRO A 195 13.05 -28.96 -26.19
N ILE A 196 14.26 -28.61 -25.72
CA ILE A 196 15.53 -29.04 -26.32
C ILE A 196 15.91 -30.41 -25.76
N LEU A 197 15.86 -30.56 -24.44
CA LEU A 197 16.25 -31.80 -23.77
C LEU A 197 15.36 -32.97 -24.18
N PHE A 198 14.10 -32.70 -24.49
CA PHE A 198 13.10 -33.70 -24.83
C PHE A 198 12.54 -33.49 -26.24
N ALA A 199 13.38 -33.04 -27.18
CA ALA A 199 12.98 -32.66 -28.55
C ALA A 199 12.15 -33.73 -29.29
N ASP A 200 12.42 -35.01 -29.03
CA ASP A 200 11.78 -36.15 -29.68
C ASP A 200 10.42 -36.54 -29.07
N SER A 201 10.07 -36.04 -27.87
CA SER A 201 8.82 -36.41 -27.19
C SER A 201 8.01 -35.19 -26.76
N ALA A 202 7.01 -34.85 -27.56
CA ALA A 202 6.06 -33.77 -27.25
C ALA A 202 5.29 -34.03 -25.94
N VAL A 203 4.97 -35.30 -25.62
CA VAL A 203 4.26 -35.66 -24.39
C VAL A 203 5.08 -35.31 -23.16
N VAL A 204 6.37 -35.70 -23.14
CA VAL A 204 7.27 -35.41 -22.02
C VAL A 204 7.49 -33.90 -21.89
N GLN A 205 7.62 -33.17 -23.00
CA GLN A 205 7.71 -31.70 -22.97
C GLN A 205 6.48 -31.09 -22.28
N ILE A 206 5.27 -31.46 -22.68
CA ILE A 206 4.04 -30.88 -22.12
C ILE A 206 3.87 -31.24 -20.64
N MET A 207 4.18 -32.48 -20.25
CA MET A 207 4.11 -32.90 -18.84
C MET A 207 5.08 -32.12 -17.96
N LEU A 208 6.34 -31.98 -18.37
CA LEU A 208 7.35 -31.25 -17.60
C LEU A 208 7.05 -29.75 -17.54
N LEU A 209 6.63 -29.13 -18.65
CA LEU A 209 6.20 -27.73 -18.66
C LEU A 209 4.99 -27.50 -17.74
N SER A 210 4.02 -28.42 -17.75
CA SER A 210 2.86 -28.35 -16.86
C SER A 210 3.26 -28.45 -15.39
N LEU A 211 4.16 -29.38 -15.04
CA LEU A 211 4.69 -29.51 -13.68
C LEU A 211 5.38 -28.22 -13.22
N LEU A 212 6.25 -27.65 -14.06
CA LEU A 212 6.96 -26.40 -13.75
C LEU A 212 5.99 -25.24 -13.51
N MET A 213 4.95 -25.11 -14.33
CA MET A 213 3.93 -24.08 -14.18
C MET A 213 3.09 -24.27 -12.92
N VAL A 214 2.72 -25.52 -12.55
CA VAL A 214 2.00 -25.81 -11.30
C VAL A 214 2.83 -25.46 -10.08
N VAL A 215 4.11 -25.83 -10.05
CA VAL A 215 5.02 -25.51 -8.94
C VAL A 215 5.16 -23.99 -8.78
N TYR A 216 5.36 -23.27 -9.88
CA TYR A 216 5.43 -21.81 -9.85
C TYR A 216 4.12 -21.18 -9.38
N LEU A 217 2.97 -21.64 -9.90
CA LEU A 217 1.64 -21.15 -9.52
C LEU A 217 1.38 -21.35 -8.01
N ALA A 218 1.68 -22.53 -7.48
CA ALA A 218 1.53 -22.83 -6.06
C ALA A 218 2.39 -21.88 -5.20
N ALA A 219 3.64 -21.64 -5.62
CA ALA A 219 4.53 -20.71 -4.94
C ALA A 219 4.03 -19.25 -5.02
N CYS A 220 3.51 -18.79 -6.16
CA CYS A 220 2.89 -17.47 -6.31
C CYS A 220 1.66 -17.29 -5.41
N CYS A 221 0.78 -18.28 -5.35
CA CYS A 221 -0.41 -18.24 -4.50
C CYS A 221 -0.06 -18.19 -3.00
N HIS A 222 1.00 -18.89 -2.59
CA HIS A 222 1.44 -18.94 -1.21
C HIS A 222 2.20 -17.67 -0.78
N ILE A 223 3.21 -17.26 -1.55
CA ILE A 223 4.14 -16.19 -1.17
C ILE A 223 3.58 -14.80 -1.49
N LYS A 224 2.76 -14.69 -2.56
CA LYS A 224 2.28 -13.42 -3.12
C LYS A 224 3.44 -12.42 -3.31
N PRO A 225 4.42 -12.78 -4.15
CA PRO A 225 5.72 -12.12 -4.16
C PRO A 225 5.69 -10.70 -4.72
N TRP A 226 4.69 -10.32 -5.51
CA TRP A 226 4.63 -9.01 -6.15
C TRP A 226 4.29 -7.91 -5.15
N ALA A 227 4.82 -6.70 -5.38
CA ALA A 227 4.59 -5.56 -4.48
C ALA A 227 3.11 -5.17 -4.36
N THR A 228 2.30 -5.37 -5.41
CA THR A 228 0.88 -5.01 -5.41
C THR A 228 -0.02 -6.24 -5.51
N TYR A 229 -1.19 -6.18 -4.86
CA TYR A 229 -2.20 -7.23 -4.93
C TYR A 229 -2.65 -7.51 -6.38
N LEU A 230 -2.87 -6.46 -7.18
CA LEU A 230 -3.27 -6.59 -8.57
C LEU A 230 -2.21 -7.32 -9.43
N ALA A 231 -0.92 -7.06 -9.19
CA ALA A 231 0.15 -7.77 -9.88
C ALA A 231 0.21 -9.24 -9.50
N ASN A 232 0.01 -9.57 -8.21
CA ASN A 232 -0.10 -10.96 -7.76
C ASN A 232 -1.28 -11.68 -8.43
N MET A 233 -2.47 -11.07 -8.46
CA MET A 233 -3.62 -11.64 -9.14
C MET A 233 -3.36 -11.83 -10.63
N ALA A 234 -2.79 -10.83 -11.30
CA ALA A 234 -2.48 -10.91 -12.72
C ALA A 234 -1.51 -12.06 -13.04
N ASP A 235 -0.44 -12.23 -12.26
CA ASP A 235 0.50 -13.34 -12.45
C ASP A 235 -0.17 -14.71 -12.26
N VAL A 236 -1.02 -14.85 -11.23
CA VAL A 236 -1.82 -16.05 -10.98
C VAL A 236 -2.75 -16.37 -12.16
N PHE A 237 -3.52 -15.39 -12.64
CA PHE A 237 -4.42 -15.58 -13.79
C PHE A 237 -3.68 -15.91 -15.08
N LEU A 238 -2.54 -15.26 -15.34
CA LEU A 238 -1.71 -15.55 -16.52
C LEU A 238 -1.14 -16.97 -16.48
N ASN A 239 -0.64 -17.43 -15.33
CA ASN A 239 -0.14 -18.80 -15.19
C ASN A 239 -1.25 -19.84 -15.27
N MET A 240 -2.43 -19.59 -14.71
CA MET A 240 -3.61 -20.46 -14.91
C MET A 240 -4.03 -20.53 -16.39
N GLY A 241 -4.02 -19.40 -17.09
CA GLY A 241 -4.27 -19.34 -18.52
C GLY A 241 -3.26 -20.16 -19.33
N LEU A 242 -1.96 -19.98 -19.06
CA LEU A 242 -0.89 -20.76 -19.69
C LEU A 242 -1.00 -22.27 -19.41
N MET A 243 -1.37 -22.66 -18.19
CA MET A 243 -1.63 -24.06 -17.85
C MET A 243 -2.77 -24.66 -18.67
N LEU A 244 -3.87 -23.92 -18.81
CA LEU A 244 -5.01 -24.37 -19.61
C LEU A 244 -4.65 -24.45 -21.11
N LEU A 245 -3.83 -23.52 -21.62
CA LEU A 245 -3.28 -23.60 -22.98
C LEU A 245 -2.41 -24.85 -23.17
N LEU A 246 -1.55 -25.21 -22.21
CA LEU A 246 -0.73 -26.43 -22.27
C LEU A 246 -1.59 -27.71 -22.25
N LEU A 247 -2.65 -27.74 -21.46
CA LEU A 247 -3.61 -28.85 -21.42
C LEU A 247 -4.30 -29.03 -22.78
N ILE A 248 -4.81 -27.96 -23.38
CA ILE A 248 -5.45 -28.01 -24.70
C ILE A 248 -4.43 -28.45 -25.78
N ALA A 249 -3.19 -27.96 -25.70
CA ALA A 249 -2.12 -28.37 -26.61
C ALA A 249 -1.80 -29.86 -26.51
N ALA A 250 -1.86 -30.45 -25.30
CA ALA A 250 -1.71 -31.90 -25.11
C ALA A 250 -2.80 -32.69 -25.84
N PHE A 251 -4.07 -32.29 -25.73
CA PHE A 251 -5.17 -32.95 -26.43
C PHE A 251 -5.11 -32.75 -27.95
N LEU A 252 -4.66 -31.57 -28.41
CA LEU A 252 -4.45 -31.31 -29.83
C LEU A 252 -3.36 -32.20 -30.43
N ALA A 253 -2.29 -32.46 -29.67
CA ALA A 253 -1.18 -33.30 -30.12
C ALA A 253 -1.60 -34.75 -30.41
N ASP A 254 -2.59 -35.28 -29.69
CA ASP A 254 -2.99 -36.70 -29.71
C ASP A 254 -4.35 -36.97 -30.41
N SER A 255 -5.16 -35.93 -30.64
CA SER A 255 -6.50 -36.09 -31.23
C SER A 255 -6.46 -36.73 -32.64
N ALA A 256 -7.21 -37.82 -32.85
CA ALA A 256 -7.21 -38.57 -34.12
C ALA A 256 -8.23 -38.04 -35.16
N SER A 257 -9.32 -37.40 -34.71
CA SER A 257 -10.38 -36.86 -35.59
C SER A 257 -10.13 -35.40 -35.95
N SER A 258 -10.32 -35.05 -37.23
CA SER A 258 -10.22 -33.67 -37.71
C SER A 258 -11.22 -32.73 -37.02
N ASP A 259 -12.46 -33.20 -36.78
CA ASP A 259 -13.50 -32.42 -36.10
C ASP A 259 -13.11 -32.02 -34.65
N SER A 260 -12.50 -32.93 -33.89
CA SER A 260 -12.03 -32.63 -32.53
C SER A 260 -10.84 -31.66 -32.54
N ARG A 261 -9.93 -31.78 -33.52
CA ARG A 261 -8.82 -30.82 -33.73
C ARG A 261 -9.33 -29.42 -34.01
N SER A 262 -10.29 -29.27 -34.94
CA SER A 262 -10.84 -27.96 -35.28
C SER A 262 -11.61 -27.33 -34.12
N LYS A 263 -12.35 -28.11 -33.32
CA LYS A 263 -13.03 -27.59 -32.12
C LYS A 263 -12.05 -27.12 -31.05
N LEU A 264 -11.03 -27.93 -30.76
CA LEU A 264 -9.99 -27.58 -29.78
C LEU A 264 -9.14 -26.38 -30.24
N SER A 265 -8.87 -26.25 -31.54
CA SER A 265 -8.12 -25.11 -32.09
C SER A 265 -8.90 -23.80 -31.99
N VAL A 266 -10.22 -23.81 -32.22
CA VAL A 266 -11.09 -22.64 -32.00
C VAL A 266 -11.11 -22.23 -30.54
N ILE A 267 -11.24 -23.18 -29.60
CA ILE A 267 -11.20 -22.90 -28.16
C ILE A 267 -9.85 -22.27 -27.77
N LEU A 268 -8.74 -22.83 -28.28
CA LEU A 268 -7.39 -22.31 -28.04
C LEU A 268 -7.24 -20.85 -28.51
N VAL A 269 -7.74 -20.53 -29.71
CA VAL A 269 -7.68 -19.17 -30.28
C VAL A 269 -8.54 -18.21 -29.46
N LEU A 270 -9.77 -18.60 -29.11
CA LEU A 270 -10.66 -17.80 -28.28
C LEU A 270 -9.98 -17.47 -26.93
N MET A 271 -9.38 -18.46 -26.29
CA MET A 271 -8.63 -18.27 -25.05
C MET A 271 -7.47 -17.29 -25.21
N LEU A 272 -6.66 -17.43 -26.27
CA LEU A 272 -5.52 -16.54 -26.50
C LEU A 272 -5.97 -15.10 -26.78
N VAL A 273 -7.07 -14.93 -27.53
CA VAL A 273 -7.70 -13.62 -27.75
C VAL A 273 -8.18 -13.01 -26.44
N LEU A 274 -8.87 -13.77 -25.58
CA LEU A 274 -9.33 -13.28 -24.27
C LEU A 274 -8.17 -12.88 -23.36
N ILE A 275 -7.10 -13.70 -23.30
CA ILE A 275 -5.90 -13.39 -22.50
C ILE A 275 -5.22 -12.11 -23.03
N THR A 276 -5.05 -11.97 -24.34
CA THR A 276 -4.42 -10.79 -24.95
C THR A 276 -5.26 -9.53 -24.77
N LEU A 277 -6.59 -9.61 -24.93
CA LEU A 277 -7.52 -8.52 -24.62
C LEU A 277 -7.46 -8.14 -23.13
N GLY A 278 -7.40 -9.12 -22.23
CA GLY A 278 -7.25 -8.90 -20.79
C GLY A 278 -5.96 -8.17 -20.43
N ILE A 279 -4.82 -8.60 -21.00
CA ILE A 279 -3.52 -7.91 -20.82
C ILE A 279 -3.59 -6.49 -21.37
N PHE A 280 -4.18 -6.29 -22.56
CA PHE A 280 -4.30 -4.97 -23.18
C PHE A 280 -5.22 -4.04 -22.37
N ALA A 281 -6.34 -4.55 -21.86
CA ALA A 281 -7.25 -3.81 -20.99
C ALA A 281 -6.56 -3.41 -19.68
N LEU A 282 -5.81 -4.32 -19.05
CA LEU A 282 -5.07 -4.04 -17.83
C LEU A 282 -3.95 -3.01 -18.08
N ALA A 283 -3.21 -3.13 -19.18
CA ALA A 283 -2.17 -2.19 -19.56
C ALA A 283 -2.78 -0.80 -19.85
N THR A 284 -3.88 -0.74 -20.59
CA THR A 284 -4.60 0.50 -20.89
C THR A 284 -5.13 1.13 -19.61
N PHE A 285 -5.75 0.35 -18.72
CA PHE A 285 -6.20 0.82 -17.41
C PHE A 285 -5.05 1.38 -16.57
N ALA A 286 -3.91 0.68 -16.52
CA ALA A 286 -2.73 1.14 -15.79
C ALA A 286 -2.14 2.44 -16.38
N ILE A 287 -2.11 2.56 -17.71
CA ILE A 287 -1.66 3.78 -18.41
C ILE A 287 -2.63 4.92 -18.14
N LEU A 288 -3.95 4.70 -18.31
CA LEU A 288 -4.97 5.71 -18.06
C LEU A 288 -4.94 6.18 -16.60
N ARG A 289 -4.82 5.27 -15.63
CA ARG A 289 -4.67 5.62 -14.21
C ARG A 289 -3.40 6.43 -13.94
N LYS A 290 -2.32 6.19 -14.69
CA LYS A 290 -1.07 6.94 -14.57
C LYS A 290 -1.11 8.31 -15.25
N LEU A 291 -1.82 8.43 -16.37
CA LEU A 291 -2.01 9.69 -17.10
C LEU A 291 -3.07 10.58 -16.44
N PHE A 292 -4.09 9.97 -15.85
CA PHE A 292 -5.18 10.62 -15.14
C PHE A 292 -5.25 10.08 -13.70
N PRO A 293 -4.26 10.39 -12.85
CA PRO A 293 -4.32 10.01 -11.45
C PRO A 293 -5.48 10.74 -10.80
N GLY A 294 -6.58 10.03 -10.57
CA GLY A 294 -7.66 10.52 -9.74
C GLY A 294 -7.12 10.68 -8.32
N LYS A 295 -7.29 11.88 -7.74
CA LYS A 295 -6.98 12.11 -6.32
C LYS A 295 -8.02 11.35 -5.50
N MET A 296 -7.57 10.34 -4.74
CA MET A 296 -8.43 9.58 -3.85
C MET A 296 -8.75 10.37 -2.58
N TYR A 297 -7.80 11.18 -2.13
CA TYR A 297 -7.89 11.98 -0.92
C TYR A 297 -7.72 13.46 -1.24
N ASP A 298 -8.60 14.30 -0.72
CA ASP A 298 -8.46 15.75 -0.80
C ASP A 298 -7.31 16.22 0.10
N TYR A 299 -7.15 15.59 1.26
CA TYR A 299 -6.15 15.93 2.27
C TYR A 299 -5.44 14.69 2.82
N PHE A 300 -4.14 14.81 3.08
CA PHE A 300 -3.34 13.83 3.81
C PHE A 300 -2.75 14.50 5.05
N LEU A 301 -2.91 13.90 6.23
CA LEU A 301 -2.40 14.45 7.49
C LEU A 301 -1.01 13.87 7.86
N CYS A 302 0.05 14.60 7.52
CA CYS A 302 1.44 14.27 7.87
C CYS A 302 1.76 14.73 9.29
N HIS A 303 2.20 13.83 10.16
CA HIS A 303 2.45 14.15 11.57
C HIS A 303 3.36 13.15 12.30
N HIS A 304 3.96 13.61 13.40
CA HIS A 304 4.66 12.72 14.33
C HIS A 304 3.66 11.96 15.21
N LYS A 305 3.72 10.62 15.22
CA LYS A 305 2.76 9.74 15.90
C LYS A 305 2.51 10.15 17.36
N ALA A 306 3.57 10.31 18.14
CA ALA A 306 3.46 10.67 19.56
C ALA A 306 3.32 12.19 19.80
N GLY A 307 3.66 13.02 18.81
CA GLY A 307 3.74 14.48 19.00
C GLY A 307 2.47 15.23 18.59
N ALA A 308 1.72 14.66 17.64
CA ALA A 308 0.53 15.28 17.06
C ALA A 308 -0.53 14.26 16.64
N GLY A 309 -0.44 13.00 17.09
CA GLY A 309 -1.37 11.94 16.68
C GLY A 309 -2.81 12.28 17.05
N THR A 310 -3.02 12.76 18.28
CA THR A 310 -4.35 13.13 18.75
C THR A 310 -4.81 14.45 18.15
N VAL A 311 -3.89 15.40 17.96
CA VAL A 311 -4.17 16.66 17.24
C VAL A 311 -4.68 16.36 15.82
N CYS A 312 -4.02 15.45 15.09
CA CYS A 312 -4.45 15.03 13.76
C CYS A 312 -5.80 14.30 13.77
N ARG A 313 -6.07 13.48 14.78
CA ARG A 313 -7.37 12.83 14.97
C ARG A 313 -8.48 13.87 15.15
N TRP A 314 -8.25 14.86 16.02
CA TRP A 314 -9.17 15.98 16.20
C TRP A 314 -9.34 16.78 14.91
N LEU A 315 -8.23 17.12 14.22
CA LEU A 315 -8.24 17.88 12.98
C LEU A 315 -9.06 17.17 11.90
N LYS A 316 -8.89 15.85 11.73
CA LYS A 316 -9.70 15.03 10.82
C LYS A 316 -11.19 15.13 11.16
N THR A 317 -11.56 14.95 12.42
CA THR A 317 -12.95 15.03 12.87
C THR A 317 -13.55 16.41 12.58
N GLU A 318 -12.83 17.48 12.89
CA GLU A 318 -13.28 18.85 12.68
C GLU A 318 -13.36 19.21 11.19
N MET A 319 -12.41 18.76 10.37
CA MET A 319 -12.46 18.92 8.92
C MET A 319 -13.67 18.20 8.31
N LEU A 320 -14.01 17.00 8.80
CA LEU A 320 -15.21 16.27 8.36
C LEU A 320 -16.50 16.96 8.78
N LYS A 321 -16.56 17.53 9.99
CA LYS A 321 -17.68 18.35 10.46
C LYS A 321 -17.90 19.56 9.54
N GLN A 322 -16.86 20.39 9.33
CA GLN A 322 -16.97 21.63 8.55
C GLN A 322 -17.20 21.39 7.05
N SER A 323 -16.64 20.30 6.50
CA SER A 323 -16.85 19.91 5.09
C SER A 323 -18.17 19.16 4.85
N ARG A 324 -19.00 18.94 5.87
CA ARG A 324 -20.23 18.14 5.80
C ARG A 324 -19.98 16.73 5.23
N GLN A 325 -18.91 16.08 5.70
CA GLN A 325 -18.50 14.72 5.31
C GLN A 325 -18.15 14.58 3.82
N ARG A 326 -17.87 15.67 3.11
CA ARG A 326 -17.49 15.63 1.69
C ARG A 326 -16.00 15.43 1.47
N ALA A 327 -15.17 15.93 2.38
CA ALA A 327 -13.72 15.83 2.26
C ALA A 327 -13.24 14.40 2.50
N LYS A 328 -12.41 13.87 1.61
CA LYS A 328 -11.72 12.59 1.79
C LYS A 328 -10.36 12.84 2.42
N ILE A 329 -10.18 12.36 3.66
CA ILE A 329 -9.01 12.68 4.49
C ILE A 329 -8.26 11.41 4.86
N PHE A 330 -7.01 11.30 4.42
CA PHE A 330 -6.11 10.23 4.81
C PHE A 330 -5.48 10.49 6.18
N LEU A 331 -5.51 9.48 7.05
CA LEU A 331 -4.82 9.44 8.33
C LEU A 331 -4.28 8.02 8.55
N ASP A 332 -2.98 7.90 8.83
CA ASP A 332 -2.25 6.63 8.94
C ASP A 332 -2.91 5.62 9.90
N SER A 333 -3.41 6.08 11.05
CA SER A 333 -4.06 5.24 12.06
C SER A 333 -5.39 4.62 11.59
N ASP A 334 -6.03 5.17 10.56
CA ASP A 334 -7.26 4.61 9.98
C ASP A 334 -6.99 3.67 8.80
N GLU A 335 -5.85 3.82 8.12
CA GLU A 335 -5.54 3.17 6.83
C GLU A 335 -4.31 2.25 6.94
N LEU A 336 -4.33 1.37 7.96
CA LEU A 336 -3.18 0.56 8.39
C LEU A 336 -2.67 -0.45 7.33
N GLU A 337 -3.48 -0.81 6.35
CA GLU A 337 -3.15 -1.81 5.32
C GLU A 337 -2.25 -1.25 4.19
N GLY A 338 -2.11 0.08 4.09
CA GLY A 338 -1.40 0.77 2.99
C GLY A 338 -0.08 1.45 3.37
N LEU A 339 0.48 1.19 4.56
CA LEU A 339 1.65 1.93 5.05
C LEU A 339 2.90 1.76 4.17
N ALA A 340 3.04 0.62 3.49
CA ALA A 340 4.13 0.39 2.54
C ALA A 340 4.06 1.31 1.30
N ASP A 341 2.88 1.85 1.00
CA ASP A 341 2.58 2.68 -0.17
C ASP A 341 2.37 4.16 0.20
N ILE A 342 2.78 4.62 1.40
CA ILE A 342 2.55 6.01 1.84
C ILE A 342 3.10 7.03 0.84
N GLY A 343 4.35 6.85 0.37
CA GLY A 343 4.94 7.74 -0.64
C GLY A 343 4.12 7.74 -1.95
N ASP A 344 3.53 6.59 -2.30
CA ASP A 344 2.71 6.41 -3.48
C ASP A 344 1.32 7.05 -3.35
N ILE A 345 0.75 7.02 -2.16
CA ILE A 345 -0.49 7.72 -1.82
C ILE A 345 -0.26 9.23 -1.90
N VAL A 346 0.77 9.75 -1.24
CA VAL A 346 1.07 11.19 -1.25
C VAL A 346 1.36 11.67 -2.68
N LYS A 347 2.21 10.96 -3.44
CA LYS A 347 2.62 11.42 -4.77
C LYS A 347 1.49 11.48 -5.80
N SER A 348 0.49 10.60 -5.70
CA SER A 348 -0.46 10.37 -6.80
C SER A 348 -1.94 10.42 -6.41
N GLN A 349 -2.25 10.25 -5.12
CA GLN A 349 -3.62 10.12 -4.64
C GLN A 349 -4.04 11.27 -3.72
N THR A 350 -3.11 12.17 -3.35
CA THR A 350 -3.37 13.27 -2.42
C THR A 350 -3.56 14.61 -3.14
N GLY A 351 -4.57 15.36 -2.70
CA GLY A 351 -4.82 16.74 -3.09
C GLY A 351 -3.84 17.71 -2.47
N THR A 352 -3.88 17.78 -1.14
CA THR A 352 -3.08 18.65 -0.30
C THR A 352 -2.44 17.83 0.83
N LEU A 353 -1.13 17.97 1.02
CA LEU A 353 -0.43 17.47 2.21
C LEU A 353 -0.56 18.52 3.32
N VAL A 354 -1.24 18.15 4.41
CA VAL A 354 -1.36 18.98 5.62
C VAL A 354 -0.34 18.48 6.63
N ILE A 355 0.69 19.28 6.89
CA ILE A 355 1.75 18.95 7.84
C ILE A 355 1.38 19.56 9.19
N VAL A 356 1.14 18.74 10.21
CA VAL A 356 1.00 19.22 11.60
C VAL A 356 2.39 19.32 12.20
N ALA A 357 2.94 20.53 12.12
CA ALA A 357 4.33 20.80 12.42
C ALA A 357 4.50 21.02 13.92
N THR A 358 4.99 19.99 14.62
CA THR A 358 5.50 20.04 16.01
C THR A 358 7.00 19.89 15.99
N LYS A 359 7.67 20.08 17.14
CA LYS A 359 9.14 19.97 17.24
C LYS A 359 9.74 18.64 16.75
N LEU A 360 8.94 17.56 16.66
CA LEU A 360 9.38 16.22 16.26
C LEU A 360 9.00 15.85 14.82
N VAL A 361 8.28 16.70 14.08
CA VAL A 361 7.78 16.31 12.74
C VAL A 361 8.92 16.05 11.75
N LEU A 362 10.00 16.84 11.83
CA LEU A 362 11.14 16.75 10.92
C LEU A 362 12.17 15.69 11.33
N THR A 363 11.94 14.97 12.43
CA THR A 363 12.84 13.89 12.90
C THR A 363 12.34 12.51 12.50
N ARG A 364 11.08 12.37 12.04
CA ARG A 364 10.48 11.07 11.73
C ARG A 364 10.71 10.70 10.27
N PRO A 365 11.26 9.51 9.97
CA PRO A 365 11.55 9.08 8.59
C PRO A 365 10.28 9.03 7.72
N TRP A 366 9.15 8.59 8.26
CA TRP A 366 7.89 8.56 7.53
C TRP A 366 7.37 9.95 7.15
N CYS A 367 7.53 10.96 8.02
CA CYS A 367 7.22 12.34 7.67
C CYS A 367 8.17 12.87 6.60
N ALA A 368 9.47 12.53 6.66
CA ALA A 368 10.41 12.86 5.59
C ALA A 368 9.99 12.23 4.25
N VAL A 369 9.50 10.99 4.26
CA VAL A 369 8.96 10.32 3.07
C VAL A 369 7.78 11.08 2.49
N GLU A 370 6.80 11.42 3.33
CA GLU A 370 5.58 12.15 2.94
C GLU A 370 5.92 13.52 2.35
N ILE A 371 6.73 14.30 3.06
CA ILE A 371 7.15 15.65 2.65
C ILE A 371 7.92 15.60 1.33
N THR A 372 8.94 14.74 1.24
CA THR A 372 9.76 14.62 0.02
C THR A 372 8.93 14.15 -1.17
N SER A 373 8.00 13.23 -0.96
CA SER A 373 7.07 12.76 -2.00
C SER A 373 6.17 13.90 -2.49
N ALA A 374 5.63 14.72 -1.59
CA ALA A 374 4.80 15.86 -1.94
C ALA A 374 5.58 16.92 -2.73
N VAL A 375 6.77 17.31 -2.25
CA VAL A 375 7.63 18.32 -2.90
C VAL A 375 8.01 17.88 -4.32
N ASN A 376 8.52 16.65 -4.47
CA ASN A 376 8.97 16.15 -5.78
C ASN A 376 7.83 16.02 -6.80
N ASN A 377 6.59 15.81 -6.34
CA ASN A 377 5.42 15.61 -7.20
C ASN A 377 4.51 16.84 -7.26
N LYS A 378 4.95 17.98 -6.70
CA LYS A 378 4.20 19.26 -6.73
C LYS A 378 2.79 19.12 -6.15
N VAL A 379 2.65 18.33 -5.09
CA VAL A 379 1.42 18.26 -4.29
C VAL A 379 1.30 19.56 -3.49
N ASP A 380 0.09 20.11 -3.34
CA ASP A 380 -0.11 21.32 -2.53
C ASP A 380 0.28 21.03 -1.07
N ILE A 381 1.00 21.93 -0.42
CA ILE A 381 1.47 21.74 0.97
C ILE A 381 0.95 22.87 1.83
N THR A 382 0.26 22.51 2.91
CA THR A 382 -0.17 23.43 3.96
C THR A 382 0.43 22.99 5.29
N MET A 383 1.16 23.88 5.94
CA MET A 383 1.79 23.60 7.23
C MET A 383 0.97 24.25 8.35
N VAL A 384 0.53 23.44 9.30
CA VAL A 384 -0.14 23.85 10.53
C VAL A 384 0.93 23.92 11.62
N GLU A 385 1.39 25.12 11.94
CA GLU A 385 2.54 25.35 12.81
C GLU A 385 2.13 25.42 14.27
N CYS A 386 2.52 24.40 15.04
CA CYS A 386 2.35 24.40 16.49
C CYS A 386 3.35 25.36 17.15
N ALA A 387 3.00 25.88 18.32
CA ALA A 387 3.83 26.84 19.05
C ALA A 387 5.24 26.31 19.42
N ASP A 388 5.41 25.00 19.51
CA ASP A 388 6.68 24.34 19.81
C ASP A 388 7.52 24.02 18.57
N PHE A 389 7.01 24.30 17.36
CA PHE A 389 7.74 24.05 16.13
C PHE A 389 8.91 25.01 15.97
N SER A 390 10.08 24.44 15.65
CA SER A 390 11.23 25.17 15.16
C SER A 390 11.72 24.48 13.90
N HIS A 391 12.03 25.30 12.90
CA HIS A 391 12.67 24.80 11.68
C HIS A 391 14.15 24.56 11.96
N TYR A 392 14.77 23.61 11.26
CA TYR A 392 16.21 23.42 11.34
C TYR A 392 16.97 24.65 10.83
N ASP A 393 18.00 25.01 11.58
CA ASP A 393 19.12 25.82 11.13
C ASP A 393 20.21 24.93 10.49
N GLU A 394 21.35 25.51 10.11
CA GLU A 394 22.43 24.75 9.47
C GLU A 394 23.00 23.63 10.35
N GLU A 395 23.06 23.85 11.67
CA GLU A 395 23.49 22.82 12.63
C GLU A 395 22.45 21.69 12.73
N GLY A 396 21.17 22.03 12.80
CA GLY A 396 20.07 21.08 12.76
C GLY A 396 20.07 20.22 11.50
N PHE A 397 20.38 20.81 10.34
CA PHE A 397 20.52 20.06 9.09
C PHE A 397 21.76 19.15 9.07
N GLN A 398 22.88 19.59 9.66
CA GLN A 398 24.04 18.72 9.82
C GLN A 398 23.71 17.50 10.69
N ASN A 399 23.04 17.72 11.82
CA ASN A 399 22.57 16.66 12.71
C ASN A 399 21.55 15.74 12.02
N LEU A 400 20.68 16.27 11.16
CA LEU A 400 19.73 15.48 10.37
C LEU A 400 20.44 14.51 9.42
N ARG A 401 21.50 14.96 8.74
CA ARG A 401 22.27 14.13 7.80
C ARG A 401 22.94 12.95 8.49
N GLU A 402 23.42 13.17 9.71
CA GLU A 402 24.13 12.15 10.51
C GLU A 402 23.17 11.30 11.36
N GLY A 403 21.95 11.77 11.59
CA GLY A 403 20.98 11.17 12.50
C GLY A 403 20.13 10.04 11.93
N TRP A 404 20.13 9.82 10.61
CA TRP A 404 19.35 8.74 10.00
C TRP A 404 19.98 7.37 10.28
N GLY A 405 19.25 6.51 10.98
CA GLY A 405 19.68 5.13 11.24
C GLY A 405 19.49 4.22 10.02
N ASN A 406 20.09 3.02 10.07
CA ASN A 406 19.96 2.03 8.99
C ASN A 406 18.51 1.66 8.66
N ALA A 407 17.62 1.64 9.67
CA ALA A 407 16.20 1.39 9.48
C ALA A 407 15.51 2.51 8.69
N ASP A 408 15.90 3.77 8.91
CA ASP A 408 15.36 4.94 8.21
C ASP A 408 15.79 4.94 6.74
N ILE A 409 17.06 4.60 6.47
CA ILE A 409 17.58 4.45 5.12
C ILE A 409 16.80 3.38 4.33
N MET A 410 16.40 2.29 4.99
CA MET A 410 15.57 1.26 4.36
C MET A 410 14.17 1.80 4.00
N ILE A 411 13.56 2.59 4.88
CA ILE A 411 12.26 3.25 4.63
C ILE A 411 12.36 4.19 3.41
N PHE A 412 13.44 4.99 3.34
CA PHE A 412 13.68 5.88 2.20
C PHE A 412 13.88 5.10 0.91
N ALA A 413 14.67 4.03 0.94
CA ALA A 413 14.91 3.20 -0.24
C ALA A 413 13.63 2.53 -0.76
N GLN A 414 12.80 1.99 0.13
CA GLN A 414 11.49 1.41 -0.21
C GLN A 414 10.58 2.46 -0.87
N ASN A 415 10.60 3.70 -0.37
CA ASN A 415 9.82 4.81 -0.91
C ASN A 415 10.53 5.60 -2.01
N SER A 416 11.65 5.11 -2.54
CA SER A 416 12.35 5.74 -3.68
C SER A 416 12.93 7.13 -3.41
N ILE A 417 13.26 7.40 -2.15
CA ILE A 417 13.74 8.70 -1.69
C ILE A 417 15.24 8.63 -1.47
N ASP A 418 15.93 9.60 -2.06
CA ASP A 418 17.34 9.86 -1.76
C ASP A 418 17.43 10.70 -0.48
N PRO A 419 18.10 10.25 0.58
CA PRO A 419 18.22 11.02 1.82
C PRO A 419 18.85 12.39 1.60
N THR A 420 19.69 12.52 0.57
CA THR A 420 20.38 13.77 0.24
C THR A 420 19.43 14.89 -0.19
N ILE A 421 18.24 14.56 -0.71
CA ILE A 421 17.25 15.55 -1.13
C ILE A 421 16.27 15.95 -0.03
N ILE A 422 16.28 15.25 1.12
CA ILE A 422 15.35 15.51 2.23
C ILE A 422 15.57 16.93 2.77
N GLU A 423 16.83 17.35 2.91
CA GLU A 423 17.16 18.70 3.35
C GLU A 423 16.59 19.77 2.41
N ASP A 424 16.80 19.63 1.10
CA ASP A 424 16.28 20.56 0.11
C ASP A 424 14.75 20.64 0.18
N CYS A 425 14.09 19.49 0.40
CA CYS A 425 12.65 19.40 0.57
C CYS A 425 12.18 20.07 1.89
N TYR A 426 12.95 19.96 2.97
CA TYR A 426 12.66 20.66 4.22
C TYR A 426 12.84 22.17 4.08
N ARG A 427 13.90 22.63 3.41
CA ARG A 427 14.09 24.06 3.10
C ARG A 427 12.93 24.61 2.26
N HIS A 428 12.35 23.81 1.37
CA HIS A 428 11.16 24.19 0.60
C HIS A 428 9.94 24.51 1.47
N LEU A 429 9.82 23.92 2.67
CA LEU A 429 8.71 24.18 3.59
C LEU A 429 8.63 25.64 4.05
N LEU A 430 9.73 26.38 4.01
CA LEU A 430 9.74 27.82 4.32
C LEU A 430 8.89 28.64 3.32
N SER A 431 8.66 28.11 2.12
CA SER A 431 7.91 28.77 1.04
C SER A 431 6.44 28.35 0.94
N VAL A 432 6.00 27.36 1.72
CA VAL A 432 4.63 26.82 1.64
C VAL A 432 3.64 27.65 2.44
N THR A 433 2.34 27.36 2.31
CA THR A 433 1.30 28.03 3.11
C THR A 433 1.44 27.64 4.58
N ARG A 434 1.59 28.62 5.48
CA ARG A 434 1.79 28.41 6.92
C ARG A 434 0.61 28.97 7.71
N ILE A 435 0.03 28.16 8.57
CA ILE A 435 -1.11 28.50 9.44
C ILE A 435 -0.68 28.28 10.89
N SER A 436 -0.57 29.35 11.67
CA SER A 436 -0.28 29.25 13.09
C SER A 436 -1.39 28.53 13.86
N PHE A 437 -1.01 27.58 14.70
CA PHE A 437 -1.89 26.77 15.53
C PHE A 437 -1.43 26.79 16.99
N ASP A 438 -2.18 27.48 17.82
CA ASP A 438 -2.00 27.46 19.27
C ASP A 438 -2.91 26.39 19.88
N ALA A 439 -2.34 25.22 20.19
CA ALA A 439 -3.06 24.13 20.84
C ALA A 439 -3.71 24.54 22.19
N ARG A 440 -3.13 25.51 22.89
CA ARG A 440 -3.65 26.01 24.18
C ARG A 440 -4.72 27.07 23.99
N GLY A 441 -4.84 27.63 22.79
CA GLY A 441 -5.84 28.61 22.42
C GLY A 441 -7.30 28.13 22.59
N PRO A 442 -8.26 29.06 22.49
CA PRO A 442 -9.69 28.76 22.59
C PRO A 442 -10.18 27.94 21.39
N PRO A 443 -11.22 27.10 21.56
CA PRO A 443 -11.76 26.23 20.50
C PRO A 443 -12.07 26.95 19.19
N ARG A 444 -12.57 28.19 19.27
CA ARG A 444 -12.85 29.02 18.09
C ARG A 444 -11.63 29.21 17.19
N LYS A 445 -10.46 29.53 17.77
CA LYS A 445 -9.23 29.70 16.98
C LYS A 445 -8.82 28.38 16.31
N HIS A 446 -9.07 27.25 16.96
CA HIS A 446 -8.83 25.94 16.38
C HIS A 446 -9.74 25.67 15.17
N GLN A 447 -11.03 25.98 15.29
CA GLN A 447 -11.98 25.85 14.18
C GLN A 447 -11.66 26.78 13.01
N GLU A 448 -11.18 28.00 13.28
CA GLU A 448 -10.70 28.94 12.24
C GLU A 448 -9.49 28.39 11.47
N VAL A 449 -8.59 27.64 12.13
CA VAL A 449 -7.49 26.94 11.46
C VAL A 449 -8.02 25.89 10.49
N VAL A 450 -9.03 25.11 10.91
CA VAL A 450 -9.67 24.12 10.03
C VAL A 450 -10.34 24.78 8.83
N ALA A 451 -11.07 25.87 9.04
CA ALA A 451 -11.70 26.62 7.95
C ALA A 451 -10.67 27.13 6.94
N LYS A 452 -9.51 27.61 7.41
CA LYS A 452 -8.39 28.03 6.54
C LYS A 452 -7.83 26.87 5.71
N ILE A 453 -7.62 25.69 6.32
CA ILE A 453 -7.16 24.49 5.60
C ILE A 453 -8.16 24.11 4.51
N LEU A 454 -9.46 24.11 4.84
CA LEU A 454 -10.54 23.78 3.91
C LEU A 454 -10.87 24.90 2.91
N LYS A 455 -10.24 26.08 3.04
CA LYS A 455 -10.55 27.29 2.26
C LYS A 455 -12.03 27.69 2.37
N LEU A 456 -12.62 27.51 3.55
CA LEU A 456 -13.98 27.85 3.91
C LEU A 456 -14.05 29.19 4.67
N PRO A 457 -15.21 29.88 4.67
CA PRO A 457 -15.42 31.02 5.55
C PRO A 457 -15.31 30.59 7.02
N PRO A 458 -14.89 31.49 7.93
CA PRO A 458 -14.79 31.17 9.35
C PRO A 458 -16.17 30.75 9.89
N PRO A 459 -16.19 29.78 10.82
CA PRO A 459 -17.44 29.32 11.42
C PRO A 459 -18.12 30.47 12.17
N LYS A 460 -19.46 30.44 12.21
CA LYS A 460 -20.24 31.39 12.99
C LYS A 460 -19.96 31.16 14.48
N VAL A 461 -19.98 32.25 15.24
CA VAL A 461 -19.76 32.22 16.69
C VAL A 461 -20.95 31.51 17.34
N GLU A 462 -20.71 30.32 17.87
CA GLU A 462 -21.55 29.75 18.92
C GLU A 462 -20.99 30.28 20.25
N GLU A 463 -21.85 30.87 21.08
CA GLU A 463 -21.47 31.31 22.42
C GLU A 463 -20.99 30.09 23.23
N ASP A 464 -19.98 30.28 24.10
CA ASP A 464 -19.56 29.22 25.04
C ASP A 464 -20.77 28.88 25.91
N GLU A 465 -21.52 27.84 25.53
CA GLU A 465 -22.66 27.37 26.30
C GLU A 465 -22.18 26.89 27.67
N GLN A 466 -22.78 27.46 28.72
CA GLN A 466 -22.38 27.23 30.11
C GLN A 466 -22.91 25.90 30.65
N ASP A 467 -23.94 25.34 30.02
CA ASP A 467 -24.58 24.12 30.48
C ASP A 467 -23.93 22.87 29.86
N ALA A 468 -23.67 21.86 30.68
CA ALA A 468 -23.17 20.56 30.25
C ALA A 468 -23.95 19.42 30.93
N ASP A 469 -24.15 18.29 30.25
CA ASP A 469 -24.59 17.05 30.90
C ASP A 469 -23.37 16.28 31.47
N ILE A 470 -22.21 16.45 30.84
CA ILE A 470 -20.94 15.78 31.17
C ILE A 470 -19.81 16.82 31.16
N VAL A 471 -19.06 16.91 32.25
CA VAL A 471 -17.78 17.64 32.27
C VAL A 471 -16.65 16.65 32.04
N VAL A 472 -15.80 16.93 31.05
CA VAL A 472 -14.61 16.14 30.74
C VAL A 472 -13.39 16.81 31.34
N LEU A 473 -12.69 16.10 32.22
CA LEU A 473 -11.44 16.54 32.84
C LEU A 473 -10.27 15.68 32.34
N GLY A 474 -9.12 16.30 32.18
CA GLY A 474 -7.87 15.62 31.82
C GLY A 474 -6.73 16.63 31.74
N SER A 475 -5.57 16.19 31.25
CA SER A 475 -4.41 17.07 31.15
C SER A 475 -4.64 18.12 30.07
N CYS A 476 -4.73 19.39 30.48
CA CYS A 476 -4.86 20.53 29.57
C CYS A 476 -3.52 21.26 29.36
N SER A 477 -2.50 20.91 30.15
CA SER A 477 -1.14 21.42 29.99
C SER A 477 -0.45 20.88 28.73
N SER A 478 -0.81 19.66 28.31
CA SER A 478 -0.35 19.02 27.07
C SER A 478 -1.38 19.13 25.94
N SER A 479 -0.89 19.35 24.71
CA SER A 479 -1.75 19.37 23.51
C SER A 479 -2.43 18.02 23.29
N GLU A 480 -1.67 16.93 23.37
CA GLU A 480 -2.19 15.57 23.21
C GLU A 480 -3.27 15.25 24.25
N GLY A 481 -3.07 15.60 25.54
CA GLY A 481 -4.08 15.40 26.58
C GLY A 481 -5.36 16.19 26.33
N LYS A 482 -5.24 17.48 25.99
CA LYS A 482 -6.39 18.36 25.70
C LYS A 482 -7.20 17.84 24.51
N PHE A 483 -6.54 17.51 23.40
CA PHE A 483 -7.22 17.00 22.22
C PHE A 483 -7.75 15.58 22.41
N THR A 484 -7.16 14.77 23.31
CA THR A 484 -7.75 13.47 23.68
C THR A 484 -9.10 13.68 24.34
N CYS A 485 -9.18 14.61 25.29
CA CYS A 485 -10.43 14.98 25.94
C CYS A 485 -11.45 15.50 24.92
N GLN A 486 -11.02 16.33 23.96
CA GLN A 486 -11.90 16.87 22.93
C GLN A 486 -12.44 15.80 21.98
N VAL A 487 -11.58 14.89 21.50
CA VAL A 487 -12.00 13.76 20.64
C VAL A 487 -12.97 12.88 21.39
N LEU A 488 -12.69 12.56 22.66
CA LEU A 488 -13.59 11.74 23.47
C LEU A 488 -14.94 12.44 23.72
N ALA A 489 -14.93 13.72 24.07
CA ALA A 489 -16.14 14.52 24.26
C ALA A 489 -17.00 14.52 23.00
N ASP A 490 -16.41 14.77 21.83
CA ASP A 490 -17.09 14.73 20.53
C ASP A 490 -17.73 13.36 20.27
N MET A 491 -17.00 12.28 20.57
CA MET A 491 -17.50 10.92 20.35
C MET A 491 -18.64 10.55 21.30
N VAL A 492 -18.59 11.03 22.54
CA VAL A 492 -19.67 10.88 23.52
C VAL A 492 -20.90 11.65 23.06
N ILE A 493 -20.75 12.93 22.69
CA ILE A 493 -21.86 13.76 22.18
C ILE A 493 -22.57 13.06 21.01
N GLN A 494 -21.81 12.51 20.06
CA GLN A 494 -22.36 11.81 18.89
C GLN A 494 -23.15 10.54 19.25
N ARG A 495 -22.79 9.84 20.34
CA ARG A 495 -23.36 8.54 20.69
C ARG A 495 -24.60 8.65 21.56
N ILE A 496 -24.56 9.54 22.55
CA ILE A 496 -25.61 9.65 23.55
C ILE A 496 -26.47 10.91 23.39
N ALA A 497 -26.14 11.79 22.44
CA ALA A 497 -26.85 13.06 22.19
C ALA A 497 -26.99 13.92 23.45
N LYS A 498 -25.97 13.91 24.30
CA LYS A 498 -25.84 14.72 25.51
C LYS A 498 -24.67 15.68 25.37
N ARG A 499 -24.77 16.84 26.02
CA ARG A 499 -23.72 17.87 25.95
C ARG A 499 -22.54 17.46 26.81
N ALA A 500 -21.35 17.49 26.21
CA ALA A 500 -20.09 17.27 26.92
C ALA A 500 -19.18 18.48 26.75
N VAL A 501 -18.64 19.00 27.85
CA VAL A 501 -17.75 20.16 27.84
C VAL A 501 -16.39 19.75 28.41
N VAL A 502 -15.32 20.02 27.65
CA VAL A 502 -13.95 19.88 28.14
C VAL A 502 -13.60 21.13 28.96
N ALA A 503 -13.26 20.93 30.24
CA ALA A 503 -12.82 22.02 31.10
C ALA A 503 -11.28 22.10 31.10
N CYS A 504 -10.76 23.31 30.88
CA CYS A 504 -9.32 23.60 30.89
C CYS A 504 -8.92 24.61 31.99
N SER A 505 -9.87 25.03 32.82
CA SER A 505 -9.67 25.91 33.97
C SER A 505 -10.67 25.58 35.06
N VAL A 506 -10.35 25.96 36.31
CA VAL A 506 -11.23 25.76 37.47
C VAL A 506 -12.58 26.45 37.25
N ASP A 507 -12.60 27.69 36.78
CA ASP A 507 -13.84 28.42 36.52
C ASP A 507 -14.73 27.71 35.51
N LYS A 508 -14.15 27.23 34.40
CA LYS A 508 -14.92 26.52 33.37
C LYS A 508 -15.41 25.17 33.88
N ALA A 509 -14.61 24.47 34.69
CA ALA A 509 -15.01 23.23 35.33
C ALA A 509 -16.20 23.46 36.26
N LEU A 510 -16.14 24.46 37.14
CA LEU A 510 -17.22 24.76 38.09
C LEU A 510 -18.52 25.19 37.40
N VAL A 511 -18.43 26.04 36.36
CA VAL A 511 -19.59 26.50 35.58
C VAL A 511 -20.27 25.33 34.88
N ALA A 512 -19.52 24.52 34.12
CA ALA A 512 -20.08 23.35 33.46
C ALA A 512 -20.53 22.28 34.48
N GLY A 513 -19.82 22.18 35.59
CA GLY A 513 -20.09 21.28 36.70
C GLY A 513 -21.44 21.55 37.33
N ALA A 514 -21.88 22.81 37.42
CA ALA A 514 -23.14 23.22 38.04
C ALA A 514 -24.38 22.52 37.45
N THR A 515 -24.34 22.14 36.17
CA THR A 515 -25.45 21.49 35.45
C THR A 515 -25.18 20.02 35.12
N ALA A 516 -23.90 19.61 35.08
CA ALA A 516 -23.52 18.24 34.72
C ALA A 516 -23.99 17.19 35.71
N GLN A 517 -24.27 15.99 35.20
CA GLN A 517 -24.58 14.80 36.00
C GLN A 517 -23.34 13.89 36.14
N TYR A 518 -22.42 13.99 35.17
CA TYR A 518 -21.25 13.14 35.10
C TYR A 518 -19.95 13.94 35.02
N MET A 519 -18.92 13.43 35.68
CA MET A 519 -17.54 13.86 35.53
C MET A 519 -16.75 12.76 34.82
N LEU A 520 -16.40 12.98 33.55
CA LEU A 520 -15.59 12.06 32.76
C LEU A 520 -14.10 12.42 32.90
N VAL A 521 -13.32 11.58 33.56
CA VAL A 521 -11.88 11.82 33.79
C VAL A 521 -11.05 10.98 32.80
N VAL A 522 -10.21 11.66 32.01
CA VAL A 522 -9.33 11.06 31.01
C VAL A 522 -7.92 10.90 31.59
N LEU A 523 -7.54 9.66 31.89
CA LEU A 523 -6.27 9.27 32.49
C LEU A 523 -5.18 9.14 31.41
N SER A 524 -4.27 10.12 31.34
CA SER A 524 -3.12 10.16 30.42
C SER A 524 -1.79 10.22 31.18
N ALA A 525 -0.68 9.87 30.52
CA ALA A 525 0.64 9.94 31.15
C ALA A 525 0.92 11.35 31.73
N GLY A 526 1.45 11.38 32.95
CA GLY A 526 1.76 12.63 33.67
C GLY A 526 0.56 13.40 34.23
N LEU A 527 -0.68 12.90 34.10
CA LEU A 527 -1.88 13.62 34.56
C LEU A 527 -1.83 14.00 36.04
N LEU A 528 -1.36 13.11 36.92
CA LEU A 528 -1.29 13.38 38.37
C LEU A 528 -0.17 14.36 38.74
N GLY A 529 0.70 14.73 37.79
CA GLY A 529 1.66 15.82 37.95
C GLY A 529 1.18 17.16 37.39
N ASP A 530 -0.03 17.21 36.80
CA ASP A 530 -0.60 18.42 36.21
C ASP A 530 -1.39 19.20 37.26
N ASP A 531 -0.77 20.24 37.83
CA ASP A 531 -1.39 21.09 38.87
C ASP A 531 -2.73 21.70 38.44
N ALA A 532 -2.88 22.05 37.16
CA ALA A 532 -4.13 22.61 36.66
C ALA A 532 -5.25 21.56 36.68
N PHE A 533 -4.94 20.32 36.33
CA PHE A 533 -5.87 19.20 36.45
C PHE A 533 -6.21 18.92 37.92
N LEU A 534 -5.22 18.85 38.81
CA LEU A 534 -5.44 18.58 40.23
C LEU A 534 -6.33 19.66 40.87
N ALA A 535 -6.10 20.94 40.55
CA ALA A 535 -6.93 22.04 41.03
C ALA A 535 -8.37 21.98 40.50
N MET A 536 -8.56 21.61 39.22
CA MET A 536 -9.91 21.39 38.67
C MET A 536 -10.62 20.21 39.34
N LEU A 537 -9.90 19.11 39.58
CA LEU A 537 -10.43 17.92 40.22
C LEU A 537 -10.87 18.23 41.65
N GLU A 538 -10.01 18.82 42.47
CA GLU A 538 -10.32 19.21 43.85
C GLU A 538 -11.52 20.16 43.89
N ALA A 539 -11.53 21.23 43.09
CA ALA A 539 -12.63 22.19 43.08
C ALA A 539 -13.97 21.57 42.67
N MET A 540 -13.98 20.72 41.63
CA MET A 540 -15.17 20.01 41.18
C MET A 540 -15.67 19.03 42.24
N ASP A 541 -14.74 18.35 42.90
CA ASP A 541 -15.06 17.35 43.89
C ASP A 541 -15.66 17.99 45.15
N THR A 542 -15.01 19.02 45.68
CA THR A 542 -15.51 19.78 46.82
C THR A 542 -16.88 20.40 46.54
N ALA A 543 -17.10 20.93 45.33
CA ALA A 543 -18.35 21.59 44.99
C ALA A 543 -19.51 20.62 44.71
N PHE A 544 -19.24 19.44 44.13
CA PHE A 544 -20.28 18.59 43.54
C PHE A 544 -20.15 17.08 43.81
N ALA A 545 -19.34 16.66 44.78
CA ALA A 545 -19.10 15.25 45.11
C ALA A 545 -20.37 14.38 45.23
N GLU A 546 -21.42 14.89 45.87
CA GLU A 546 -22.66 14.15 46.12
C GLU A 546 -23.56 14.01 44.88
N ARG A 547 -23.34 14.85 43.86
CA ARG A 547 -24.20 14.94 42.67
C ARG A 547 -23.55 14.35 41.42
N LEU A 548 -22.23 14.51 41.25
CA LEU A 548 -21.53 14.06 40.06
C LEU A 548 -21.09 12.60 40.17
N GLU A 549 -21.56 11.78 39.23
CA GLU A 549 -21.07 10.42 39.05
C GLU A 549 -19.77 10.46 38.21
N ILE A 550 -18.72 9.78 38.69
CA ILE A 550 -17.43 9.75 38.00
C ILE A 550 -17.38 8.58 37.01
N VAL A 551 -16.95 8.87 35.79
CA VAL A 551 -16.58 7.88 34.79
C VAL A 551 -15.11 8.11 34.43
N SER A 552 -14.32 7.04 34.38
CA SER A 552 -12.89 7.15 34.06
C SER A 552 -12.58 6.46 32.73
N ALA A 553 -11.79 7.13 31.88
CA ALA A 553 -11.28 6.61 30.62
C ALA A 553 -9.75 6.58 30.65
N MET A 554 -9.14 5.44 30.32
CA MET A 554 -7.70 5.26 30.24
C MET A 554 -7.22 5.58 28.84
N ALA A 555 -6.61 6.75 28.67
CA ALA A 555 -6.14 7.25 27.39
C ALA A 555 -4.77 6.73 26.97
N ASP A 556 -3.91 6.51 27.96
CA ASP A 556 -2.53 6.09 27.76
C ASP A 556 -2.25 4.84 28.61
N GLN A 557 -1.59 3.84 28.01
CA GLN A 557 -1.14 2.65 28.73
C GLN A 557 -0.01 2.98 29.71
N ASN A 558 0.67 4.11 29.51
CA ASN A 558 1.73 4.61 30.39
C ASN A 558 1.19 5.47 31.55
N PHE A 559 -0.12 5.46 31.82
CA PHE A 559 -0.65 6.10 33.01
C PHE A 559 -0.13 5.40 34.27
N GLU A 560 0.65 6.12 35.06
CA GLU A 560 1.17 5.63 36.34
C GLU A 560 0.12 5.78 37.43
N PHE A 561 -0.37 4.65 37.96
CA PHE A 561 -1.26 4.66 39.10
C PHE A 561 -0.54 5.15 40.36
N PRO A 562 -1.19 5.99 41.18
CA PRO A 562 -0.56 6.59 42.35
C PRO A 562 -0.18 5.53 43.37
N SER A 563 1.06 5.62 43.88
CA SER A 563 1.55 4.74 44.95
C SER A 563 1.02 5.17 46.33
N ALA A 564 1.14 4.30 47.34
CA ALA A 564 0.83 4.67 48.72
C ALA A 564 1.65 5.88 49.21
N GLN A 565 2.91 6.02 48.74
CA GLN A 565 3.78 7.15 49.05
C GLN A 565 3.26 8.45 48.44
N TYR A 566 2.71 8.40 47.23
CA TYR A 566 2.08 9.57 46.59
C TYR A 566 0.93 10.11 47.46
N PHE A 567 0.03 9.24 47.92
CA PHE A 567 -1.07 9.67 48.79
C PHE A 567 -0.58 10.23 50.13
N GLN A 568 0.43 9.59 50.76
CA GLN A 568 1.04 10.13 51.99
C GLN A 568 1.65 11.51 51.76
N SER A 569 2.27 11.75 50.60
CA SER A 569 2.84 13.05 50.27
C SER A 569 1.78 14.14 50.16
N LEU A 570 0.59 13.84 49.62
CA LEU A 570 -0.53 14.80 49.56
C LEU A 570 -1.01 15.16 50.97
N VAL A 571 -1.20 14.17 51.84
CA VAL A 571 -1.60 14.39 53.24
C VAL A 571 -0.56 15.21 54.00
N ASN A 572 0.72 14.88 53.85
CA ASN A 572 1.82 15.59 54.52
C ASN A 572 1.92 17.06 54.06
N ASN A 573 1.53 17.34 52.82
CA ASN A 573 1.47 18.69 52.26
C ASN A 573 0.15 19.42 52.58
N GLY A 574 -0.70 18.88 53.45
CA GLY A 574 -1.98 19.47 53.84
C GLY A 574 -3.09 19.38 52.79
N LYS A 575 -2.88 18.60 51.72
CA LYS A 575 -3.84 18.43 50.61
C LYS A 575 -4.75 17.21 50.83
N GLN A 576 -5.46 17.18 51.97
CA GLN A 576 -6.31 16.05 52.34
C GLN A 576 -7.53 15.90 51.43
N ASP A 577 -8.13 17.01 50.99
CA ASP A 577 -9.30 16.98 50.11
C ASP A 577 -8.92 16.45 48.72
N LEU A 578 -7.84 16.97 48.13
CA LEU A 578 -7.28 16.45 46.89
C LEU A 578 -6.92 14.96 46.97
N GLU A 579 -6.40 14.49 48.11
CA GLU A 579 -6.10 13.07 48.33
C GLU A 579 -7.34 12.19 48.17
N GLN A 580 -8.46 12.61 48.77
CA GLN A 580 -9.74 11.93 48.66
C GLN A 580 -10.28 11.97 47.23
N SER A 581 -10.20 13.13 46.56
CA SER A 581 -10.64 13.28 45.18
C SER A 581 -9.87 12.37 44.22
N VAL A 582 -8.54 12.33 44.34
CA VAL A 582 -7.69 11.44 43.53
C VAL A 582 -8.04 9.97 43.79
N ARG A 583 -8.19 9.55 45.06
CA ARG A 583 -8.61 8.18 45.40
C ARG A 583 -9.93 7.81 44.73
N ARG A 584 -10.91 8.72 44.74
CA ARG A 584 -12.23 8.45 44.17
C ARG A 584 -12.16 8.20 42.67
N VAL A 585 -11.33 8.96 41.94
CA VAL A 585 -11.10 8.77 40.50
C VAL A 585 -10.41 7.45 40.20
N VAL A 586 -9.34 7.10 40.92
CA VAL A 586 -8.52 5.91 40.61
C VAL A 586 -9.12 4.60 41.09
N ASN A 587 -10.04 4.64 42.07
CA ASN A 587 -10.79 3.46 42.53
C ASN A 587 -11.86 3.01 41.53
N ILE A 588 -12.19 3.85 40.54
CA ILE A 588 -13.15 3.52 39.49
C ILE A 588 -12.38 2.86 38.34
N LEU A 589 -12.84 1.67 37.93
CA LEU A 589 -12.25 0.94 36.82
C LEU A 589 -12.26 1.79 35.54
N ALA A 590 -11.11 2.28 35.11
CA ALA A 590 -11.03 3.07 33.88
C ALA A 590 -11.18 2.19 32.63
N LEU A 591 -12.04 2.58 31.69
CA LEU A 591 -12.20 1.87 30.41
C LEU A 591 -11.18 2.39 29.39
N PRO A 592 -10.62 1.52 28.53
CA PRO A 592 -9.62 1.94 27.55
C PRO A 592 -10.22 2.88 26.50
N PHE A 593 -9.50 3.94 26.14
CA PHE A 593 -9.83 4.84 25.03
C PHE A 593 -8.57 5.38 24.38
N ASN A 594 -8.18 4.89 23.20
CA ASN A 594 -6.95 5.36 22.54
C ASN A 594 -7.30 6.15 21.26
N PRO A 595 -6.99 7.46 21.18
CA PRO A 595 -7.29 8.26 19.98
C PRO A 595 -6.38 7.95 18.78
N GLN A 596 -5.27 7.22 19.00
CA GLN A 596 -4.27 6.88 17.99
C GLN A 596 -4.52 5.51 17.30
N VAL A 597 -5.52 4.74 17.73
CA VAL A 597 -5.95 3.53 17.00
C VAL A 597 -6.93 3.89 15.89
N SER A 598 -7.29 2.91 15.05
CA SER A 598 -8.30 3.12 14.00
C SER A 598 -9.63 3.61 14.56
N SER A 599 -10.32 4.43 13.78
CA SER A 599 -11.64 4.99 14.12
C SER A 599 -12.66 3.91 14.51
N LYS A 600 -12.57 2.70 13.93
CA LYS A 600 -13.41 1.56 14.29
C LYS A 600 -13.17 1.06 15.72
N VAL A 601 -11.90 0.91 16.11
CA VAL A 601 -11.54 0.45 17.47
C VAL A 601 -11.82 1.55 18.49
N MET A 602 -11.45 2.79 18.18
CA MET A 602 -11.78 3.96 18.99
C MET A 602 -13.30 4.08 19.18
N GLY A 603 -14.08 3.81 18.13
CA GLY A 603 -15.53 3.81 18.17
C GLY A 603 -16.12 2.80 19.14
N ALA A 604 -15.63 1.55 19.11
CA ALA A 604 -16.04 0.51 20.03
C ALA A 604 -15.67 0.82 21.49
N GLN A 605 -14.50 1.42 21.72
CA GLN A 605 -14.06 1.89 23.04
C GLN A 605 -14.99 2.99 23.58
N ALA A 606 -15.34 3.96 22.74
CA ALA A 606 -16.29 5.01 23.10
C ALA A 606 -17.71 4.47 23.35
N ASP A 607 -18.16 3.46 22.58
CA ASP A 607 -19.46 2.80 22.82
C ASP A 607 -19.50 2.13 24.19
N GLU A 608 -18.44 1.41 24.56
CA GLU A 608 -18.33 0.76 25.86
C GLU A 608 -18.28 1.77 27.00
N LEU A 609 -17.56 2.88 26.81
CA LEU A 609 -17.57 3.99 27.76
C LEU A 609 -18.96 4.59 27.92
N CYS A 610 -19.67 4.80 26.81
CA CYS A 610 -20.99 5.43 26.81
C CYS A 610 -22.05 4.62 27.56
N ARG A 611 -21.91 3.28 27.63
CA ARG A 611 -22.81 2.41 28.40
C ARG A 611 -22.79 2.68 29.91
N ARG A 612 -21.76 3.38 30.41
CA ARG A 612 -21.67 3.75 31.83
C ARG A 612 -22.51 4.97 32.19
N PHE A 613 -22.90 5.78 31.21
CA PHE A 613 -23.78 6.91 31.46
C PHE A 613 -25.22 6.43 31.59
N ARG A 614 -25.82 6.59 32.78
CA ARG A 614 -27.19 6.20 33.11
C ARG A 614 -28.06 7.44 33.28
N PHE A 615 -28.22 8.20 32.21
CA PHE A 615 -29.18 9.29 32.19
C PHE A 615 -30.59 8.73 32.43
N LYS A 616 -31.30 9.28 33.42
CA LYS A 616 -32.73 9.01 33.54
C LYS A 616 -33.39 9.51 32.25
N GLU A 617 -34.18 8.65 31.61
CA GLU A 617 -35.00 9.07 30.48
C GLU A 617 -35.95 10.18 30.97
N GLU A 618 -35.60 11.43 30.71
CA GLU A 618 -36.59 12.49 30.81
C GLU A 618 -37.63 12.25 29.71
N PRO A 619 -38.93 12.31 30.01
CA PRO A 619 -39.95 12.19 28.99
C PRO A 619 -39.71 13.28 27.94
N VAL A 620 -39.30 12.84 26.74
CA VAL A 620 -38.89 13.71 25.63
C VAL A 620 -39.97 14.76 25.39
N ARG A 621 -39.72 16.01 25.83
CA ARG A 621 -40.46 17.16 25.32
C ARG A 621 -40.08 17.28 23.86
N ARG A 622 -40.99 16.87 22.96
CA ARG A 622 -40.86 17.06 21.51
C ARG A 622 -40.71 18.55 21.20
N SER A 623 -39.47 19.03 21.23
CA SER A 623 -39.06 20.25 20.55
C SER A 623 -38.68 19.85 19.13
N SER A 624 -39.38 20.43 18.16
CA SER A 624 -39.20 20.20 16.74
C SER A 624 -37.88 20.78 16.26
N MET A 625 -36.80 20.00 16.22
CA MET A 625 -35.63 20.31 15.39
C MET A 625 -35.05 19.06 14.71
N ILE A 626 -35.14 19.10 13.38
CA ILE A 626 -34.24 18.55 12.36
C ILE A 626 -33.88 17.05 12.50
N ARG A 627 -34.77 16.20 11.95
CA ARG A 627 -34.35 14.92 11.35
C ARG A 627 -33.74 15.23 9.97
N SER A 628 -32.42 15.24 9.85
CA SER A 628 -31.75 15.04 8.57
C SER A 628 -31.09 13.66 8.55
N SER A 629 -31.79 12.72 7.93
CA SER A 629 -31.30 11.59 7.14
C SER A 629 -29.87 11.08 7.42
N PHE A 630 -29.77 10.05 8.27
CA PHE A 630 -28.76 9.00 8.14
C PHE A 630 -29.48 7.75 7.60
N SER A 631 -29.35 7.50 6.31
CA SER A 631 -29.55 6.18 5.71
C SER A 631 -28.24 5.82 5.02
N SER A 632 -27.68 4.68 5.42
CA SER A 632 -26.51 4.06 4.83
C SER A 632 -26.78 3.69 3.37
N ALA A 633 -26.13 4.37 2.43
CA ALA A 633 -26.07 3.91 1.04
C ALA A 633 -24.81 3.05 0.87
N ALA A 634 -25.01 1.73 0.81
CA ALA A 634 -24.13 0.82 0.09
C ALA A 634 -24.30 1.08 -1.42
N PRO A 635 -23.24 0.96 -2.24
CA PRO A 635 -23.40 1.07 -3.69
C PRO A 635 -23.86 -0.29 -4.24
N GLU A 636 -25.16 -0.43 -4.52
CA GLU A 636 -25.67 -1.48 -5.39
C GLU A 636 -25.64 -1.03 -6.85
N ALA A 637 -25.25 -1.96 -7.71
CA ALA A 637 -25.02 -1.80 -9.13
C ALA A 637 -26.31 -1.51 -9.91
N GLU A 638 -26.22 -0.58 -10.87
CA GLU A 638 -27.25 -0.34 -11.88
C GLU A 638 -27.41 -1.56 -12.79
N ALA A 639 -28.57 -2.22 -12.70
CA ALA A 639 -29.07 -3.11 -13.74
C ALA A 639 -30.21 -2.40 -14.48
N VAL A 640 -30.02 -2.30 -15.80
CA VAL A 640 -30.96 -1.74 -16.78
C VAL A 640 -32.22 -2.61 -16.84
N ASN A 641 -33.40 -2.01 -16.62
CA ASN A 641 -34.69 -2.60 -16.95
C ASN A 641 -35.10 -2.17 -18.36
N GLU A 642 -35.30 -3.14 -19.26
CA GLU A 642 -36.19 -3.02 -20.41
C GLU A 642 -37.56 -3.61 -20.06
N GLU A 643 -38.61 -2.88 -20.45
CA GLU A 643 -40.01 -3.22 -20.27
C GLU A 643 -40.46 -4.37 -21.21
N GLY A 644 -41.47 -5.13 -20.75
CA GLY A 644 -42.60 -5.43 -21.63
C GLY A 644 -43.24 -6.81 -21.54
N LYS A 645 -44.46 -6.82 -20.96
CA LYS A 645 -45.61 -7.72 -21.23
C LYS A 645 -45.48 -9.20 -20.84
N ALA A 646 -46.53 -9.98 -20.64
CA ALA A 646 -47.90 -9.87 -20.12
C ALA A 646 -48.42 -11.32 -20.04
N GLU A 647 -49.48 -11.55 -19.25
CA GLU A 647 -50.37 -12.73 -19.25
C GLU A 647 -50.01 -13.98 -18.44
N GLY A 648 -50.89 -14.31 -17.46
CA GLY A 648 -51.70 -15.53 -17.58
C GLY A 648 -51.46 -16.70 -16.60
N ASN A 649 -51.97 -16.58 -15.37
CA ASN A 649 -52.74 -17.56 -14.53
C ASN A 649 -52.27 -19.06 -14.43
N PRO A 650 -52.91 -19.94 -13.62
CA PRO A 650 -52.20 -20.69 -12.58
C PRO A 650 -52.29 -22.23 -12.75
N GLU A 651 -51.47 -23.01 -12.03
CA GLU A 651 -51.90 -24.24 -11.33
C GLU A 651 -50.72 -25.08 -10.77
N ARG A 652 -50.88 -25.41 -9.49
CA ARG A 652 -50.72 -26.74 -8.85
C ARG A 652 -49.35 -27.42 -8.63
N ALA A 653 -49.26 -27.90 -7.39
CA ALA A 653 -48.82 -29.22 -6.93
C ALA A 653 -47.42 -29.36 -6.31
N ASP A 654 -47.43 -29.43 -4.97
CA ASP A 654 -46.79 -30.44 -4.13
C ASP A 654 -45.56 -31.19 -4.66
N SER A 655 -44.43 -31.06 -3.95
CA SER A 655 -43.76 -32.24 -3.41
C SER A 655 -42.77 -31.91 -2.31
N LYS A 656 -42.90 -32.70 -1.24
CA LYS A 656 -42.06 -32.80 -0.05
C LYS A 656 -40.62 -33.20 -0.42
N CYS A 657 -39.63 -32.65 0.29
CA CYS A 657 -38.52 -33.48 0.76
C CYS A 657 -37.87 -32.85 2.01
N SER A 658 -37.58 -33.70 2.99
CA SER A 658 -37.21 -33.35 4.35
C SER A 658 -35.83 -33.96 4.68
N ILE A 659 -34.97 -33.15 5.34
CA ILE A 659 -33.93 -33.53 6.34
C ILE A 659 -32.65 -34.24 5.78
N PRO A 660 -31.46 -34.26 6.47
CA PRO A 660 -30.85 -33.47 7.57
C PRO A 660 -29.56 -32.72 7.11
N GLY A 661 -29.03 -31.69 7.78
CA GLY A 661 -28.47 -31.71 9.14
C GLY A 661 -27.03 -32.24 9.16
N ILE A 662 -26.03 -31.37 8.93
CA ILE A 662 -24.61 -31.66 9.17
C ILE A 662 -24.04 -30.58 10.09
N SER A 663 -23.63 -31.01 11.28
CA SER A 663 -22.87 -30.28 12.27
C SER A 663 -21.43 -30.10 11.79
N VAL A 664 -20.94 -28.85 11.72
CA VAL A 664 -19.52 -28.57 11.51
C VAL A 664 -18.90 -28.26 12.87
N SER A 665 -17.99 -29.13 13.29
CA SER A 665 -17.13 -28.97 14.47
C SER A 665 -16.09 -27.87 14.22
N ASN A 666 -16.01 -26.92 15.16
CA ASN A 666 -14.93 -25.96 15.26
C ASN A 666 -13.71 -26.64 15.88
N ASP A 667 -12.62 -26.77 15.13
CA ASP A 667 -11.28 -26.91 15.69
C ASP A 667 -10.39 -25.82 15.09
N VAL A 668 -10.19 -24.79 15.89
CA VAL A 668 -9.24 -23.70 15.66
C VAL A 668 -7.94 -24.09 16.35
N GLN A 669 -6.91 -24.41 15.57
CA GLN A 669 -5.55 -24.58 16.08
C GLN A 669 -4.75 -23.32 15.78
N THR A 670 -4.55 -22.53 16.82
CA THR A 670 -3.72 -21.32 16.85
C THR A 670 -2.25 -21.72 16.81
N MET A 671 -1.53 -21.40 15.72
CA MET A 671 -0.07 -21.35 15.72
C MET A 671 0.37 -19.89 15.80
N VAL A 672 1.10 -19.61 16.89
CA VAL A 672 1.79 -18.36 17.18
C VAL A 672 3.05 -18.28 16.31
N PHE A 673 3.20 -17.20 15.57
CA PHE A 673 4.48 -16.64 15.12
C PHE A 673 4.50 -15.15 15.44
#